data_AF-A0A7C3TWZ0-F1
#
_entry.id   AF-A0A7C3TWZ0-F1
#
_cell.length_a   1.000
_cell.length_b   1.000
_cell.length_c   1.000
_cell.angle_alpha   90.00
_cell.angle_beta   90.00
_cell.angle_gamma   90.00
#
_symmetry.space_group_name_H-M   'P 1'
#
loop_
_entity.id
_entity.type
_entity.pdbx_description
1 polymer ?
#
loop_
_entity_poly.entity_id
_entity_poly.type
_entity_poly.pdbx_seq_one_letter_code
_entity_poly.pdbx_strand_id
1 'polypeptide(L)'
;MVKKARSVSSLLRLKFVVPIALAALACAVAGFFVLSRSDQSGGHGGGGSGGGFTVTFSFSPSYSIYLIDEEIEFYAQSSGGSVTSYHWDFGDGTTSDRANPSHSYAKPGNYTVSLVVRDQSGGTASCSREINVVGPSRVTIELDNGRPRLFVNGEPFVIRGVSYSPTPVGKSPTSGYNWWNDPETYLNDFPLIREMGANTIRTYGSDATREALDNAYANGLYVIMGHWVNYYLNLSIESNRRSEMEKYLTFVRKWKNHPAVLMWSFGNEVEYNYLGAGSGRNLEDWYTLLEETCEAIKLEDNLHPTTYSHVDRLGPGGIGDSSVRADDASLRALDVWSVNSYRGRSFGTLFEEYAGLSQKPMLLSEWGCDAWNGVSESEDQSMQADYIRSQWREIERNLAPGGVCLGGTVFEWSDEWWKAGLPSSHEATSQWQNPNYDDPNMNEEWWGITAVSAGTYMKEPRMAYYTLADLWGGTPTSYFTVSVSPSSLMLCPGKSTVVQVTVSAFGGYSETVELMASGVPSGVTVEFSPSAGSPTFTSNMTLRVEAEVYGRYTITVLGTGGDGRTSECGLILVIPSAASSEVYNVYSDEGIPSDGEVWTWSGADWGMEKGTFDGEYAGENAPEGIKCFMTMSGSGSGNYAGWGVFLIYPSNHTADLSGYSALSFWVKTPVNLKVEVQDNSNRKSTKYISAFGWDGTNTWQEITIPTSQFTGADITRIFGLFLITASTPNTTFYVDNVRWSA
;
A
#
# COMPACT_ATOMS: atom_id res chain seq x y z
N MET A 1 65.71 -18.97 -13.51
CA MET A 1 66.02 -20.42 -13.60
C MET A 1 64.76 -21.22 -13.29
N VAL A 2 64.55 -22.27 -14.07
CA VAL A 2 63.35 -23.11 -14.19
C VAL A 2 63.18 -24.09 -13.02
N LYS A 3 61.92 -24.35 -12.60
CA LYS A 3 61.31 -25.69 -12.34
C LYS A 3 59.86 -25.51 -11.84
N LYS A 4 58.81 -25.72 -12.65
CA LYS A 4 58.09 -26.96 -13.05
C LYS A 4 57.28 -27.67 -11.93
N ALA A 5 55.96 -27.46 -12.01
CA ALA A 5 54.85 -28.42 -12.17
C ALA A 5 54.72 -29.67 -11.26
N ARG A 6 53.49 -29.87 -10.74
CA ARG A 6 52.71 -31.12 -10.88
C ARG A 6 51.22 -30.89 -10.63
N SER A 7 50.40 -31.31 -11.58
CA SER A 7 48.96 -31.53 -11.46
C SER A 7 48.68 -32.87 -10.77
N VAL A 8 47.54 -32.97 -10.07
CA VAL A 8 46.66 -34.15 -10.09
C VAL A 8 45.21 -33.68 -9.97
N SER A 9 44.38 -34.23 -10.86
CA SER A 9 42.96 -34.06 -11.08
C SER A 9 42.09 -35.03 -10.25
N SER A 10 40.92 -34.60 -9.81
CA SER A 10 39.71 -35.43 -9.65
C SER A 10 38.47 -34.51 -9.62
N LEU A 11 37.78 -34.31 -10.74
CA LEU A 11 36.56 -35.02 -11.16
C LEU A 11 35.41 -34.99 -10.13
N LEU A 12 34.54 -33.98 -10.26
CA LEU A 12 33.10 -34.16 -10.08
C LEU A 12 32.36 -33.39 -11.18
N ARG A 13 31.57 -34.15 -11.95
CA ARG A 13 30.74 -33.71 -13.06
C ARG A 13 29.48 -33.05 -12.50
N LEU A 14 29.23 -31.78 -12.83
CA LEU A 14 27.86 -31.27 -12.95
C LEU A 14 27.68 -30.75 -14.38
N LYS A 15 26.77 -31.40 -15.12
CA LYS A 15 26.29 -30.96 -16.42
C LYS A 15 25.36 -29.77 -16.19
N PHE A 16 25.76 -28.57 -16.59
CA PHE A 16 24.81 -27.50 -16.88
C PHE A 16 24.54 -27.52 -18.39
N VAL A 17 23.32 -27.91 -18.73
CA VAL A 17 22.71 -27.66 -20.04
C VAL A 17 22.34 -26.18 -20.03
N VAL A 18 22.95 -25.41 -20.92
CA VAL A 18 22.56 -24.03 -21.21
C VAL A 18 21.49 -24.09 -22.29
N PRO A 19 20.24 -23.64 -22.07
CA PRO A 19 19.38 -23.23 -23.14
C PRO A 19 19.57 -21.74 -23.41
N ILE A 20 19.76 -21.47 -24.69
CA ILE A 20 19.77 -20.21 -25.42
C ILE A 20 18.65 -19.27 -24.91
N ALA A 21 19.03 -18.17 -24.26
CA ALA A 21 18.17 -17.01 -23.99
C ALA A 21 18.99 -15.74 -24.20
N LEU A 22 19.21 -15.37 -25.45
CA LEU A 22 19.81 -14.10 -25.86
C LEU A 22 19.12 -13.64 -27.15
N ALA A 23 17.90 -13.12 -27.03
CA ALA A 23 17.21 -12.41 -28.12
C ALA A 23 16.09 -11.45 -27.66
N ALA A 24 16.00 -11.07 -26.37
CA ALA A 24 14.91 -10.22 -25.87
C ALA A 24 15.38 -9.01 -25.02
N LEU A 25 16.60 -8.51 -25.27
CA LEU A 25 17.15 -7.38 -24.50
C LEU A 25 17.80 -6.33 -25.40
N ALA A 26 17.00 -5.73 -26.29
CA ALA A 26 17.35 -4.47 -26.97
C ALA A 26 16.12 -3.88 -27.68
N CYS A 27 15.08 -3.48 -26.95
CA CYS A 27 14.03 -2.56 -27.44
C CYS A 27 13.20 -2.07 -26.24
N ALA A 28 13.80 -1.24 -25.39
CA ALA A 28 13.08 -0.55 -24.33
C ALA A 28 13.75 0.80 -23.99
N VAL A 29 14.10 1.59 -25.01
CA VAL A 29 14.30 3.04 -24.91
C VAL A 29 14.10 3.62 -26.32
N ALA A 30 12.87 4.01 -26.65
CA ALA A 30 12.50 5.05 -27.64
C ALA A 30 11.00 4.93 -28.00
N GLY A 31 10.14 5.61 -27.24
CA GLY A 31 8.84 6.02 -27.74
C GLY A 31 8.99 7.26 -28.63
N PHE A 32 8.15 7.36 -29.65
CA PHE A 32 7.91 8.52 -30.53
C PHE A 32 8.94 8.84 -31.63
N PHE A 33 8.81 8.13 -32.75
CA PHE A 33 8.42 8.65 -34.08
C PHE A 33 8.62 7.50 -35.07
N VAL A 34 7.53 6.88 -35.55
CA VAL A 34 7.60 6.03 -36.75
C VAL A 34 7.75 6.96 -37.95
N LEU A 35 8.98 7.44 -38.18
CA LEU A 35 9.38 7.88 -39.51
C LEU A 35 9.61 6.61 -40.33
N SER A 36 8.82 6.46 -41.38
CA SER A 36 8.99 5.46 -42.42
C SER A 36 10.40 5.56 -43.00
N ARG A 37 11.32 4.69 -42.54
CA ARG A 37 12.57 4.44 -43.26
C ARG A 37 12.27 3.51 -44.42
N SER A 38 12.26 4.07 -45.62
CA SER A 38 12.39 3.30 -46.86
C SER A 38 13.82 2.80 -46.97
N ASP A 39 14.07 1.54 -46.62
CA ASP A 39 15.33 0.87 -46.95
C ASP A 39 15.34 0.53 -48.44
N GLN A 40 16.07 1.34 -49.22
CA GLN A 40 16.57 0.91 -50.52
C GLN A 40 17.91 0.20 -50.32
N SER A 41 17.94 -1.11 -50.57
CA SER A 41 19.18 -1.83 -50.83
C SER A 41 19.30 -2.11 -52.33
N GLY A 42 20.41 -1.67 -52.91
CA GLY A 42 20.70 -1.77 -54.34
C GLY A 42 21.37 -3.08 -54.76
N GLY A 43 21.13 -3.47 -56.02
CA GLY A 43 21.85 -4.52 -56.76
C GLY A 43 21.55 -4.40 -58.26
N HIS A 44 22.61 -4.38 -59.09
CA HIS A 44 22.66 -3.92 -60.49
C HIS A 44 21.97 -4.77 -61.57
N GLY A 45 21.47 -4.09 -62.63
CA GLY A 45 21.67 -4.51 -64.03
C GLY A 45 20.49 -4.34 -65.00
N GLY A 46 20.57 -3.36 -65.92
CA GLY A 46 19.84 -3.35 -67.20
C GLY A 46 18.92 -2.15 -67.43
N GLY A 47 19.28 -1.29 -68.39
CA GLY A 47 18.56 -0.06 -68.69
C GLY A 47 17.21 -0.25 -69.42
N GLY A 48 16.26 0.59 -69.05
CA GLY A 48 15.00 0.84 -69.75
C GLY A 48 14.26 1.98 -69.04
N SER A 49 14.02 3.07 -69.75
CA SER A 49 13.24 4.22 -69.26
C SER A 49 11.77 3.84 -69.09
N GLY A 50 11.35 3.51 -67.88
CA GLY A 50 9.95 3.37 -67.48
C GLY A 50 9.81 3.85 -66.04
N GLY A 51 8.81 4.68 -65.74
CA GLY A 51 8.53 5.11 -64.37
C GLY A 51 8.41 3.88 -63.47
N GLY A 52 9.25 3.78 -62.44
CA GLY A 52 9.42 2.55 -61.68
C GLY A 52 8.10 2.07 -61.07
N PHE A 53 7.66 0.88 -61.46
CA PHE A 53 6.53 0.20 -60.84
C PHE A 53 6.92 -0.21 -59.41
N THR A 54 6.22 0.32 -58.41
CA THR A 54 6.48 0.05 -56.98
C THR A 54 5.23 -0.48 -56.28
N VAL A 55 5.44 -1.25 -55.21
CA VAL A 55 4.36 -1.79 -54.38
C VAL A 55 4.70 -1.62 -52.90
N THR A 56 3.68 -1.30 -52.10
CA THR A 56 3.68 -1.32 -50.64
C THR A 56 2.36 -1.92 -50.15
N PHE A 57 2.24 -2.20 -48.85
CA PHE A 57 0.94 -2.45 -48.25
C PHE A 57 0.83 -1.88 -46.84
N SER A 58 -0.41 -1.58 -46.47
CA SER A 58 -0.82 -1.34 -45.09
C SER A 58 -1.73 -2.47 -44.62
N PHE A 59 -1.98 -2.52 -43.32
CA PHE A 59 -2.95 -3.41 -42.70
C PHE A 59 -3.70 -2.68 -41.60
N SER A 60 -4.92 -3.13 -41.31
CA SER A 60 -5.77 -2.60 -40.26
C SER A 60 -6.41 -3.75 -39.47
N PRO A 61 -6.52 -3.62 -38.13
CA PRO A 61 -5.92 -2.57 -37.31
C PRO A 61 -4.38 -2.64 -37.30
N SER A 62 -3.69 -1.56 -36.91
CA SER A 62 -2.23 -1.49 -36.83
C SER A 62 -1.78 -1.52 -35.38
N TYR A 63 -1.41 -2.69 -34.88
CA TYR A 63 -0.94 -2.90 -33.50
C TYR A 63 0.52 -3.36 -33.47
N SER A 64 1.16 -3.25 -32.30
CA SER A 64 2.52 -3.77 -32.05
C SER A 64 2.54 -5.28 -31.90
N ILE A 65 1.42 -5.87 -31.46
CA ILE A 65 1.16 -7.30 -31.35
C ILE A 65 -0.25 -7.61 -31.85
N TYR A 66 -0.46 -8.81 -32.36
CA TYR A 66 -1.77 -9.34 -32.77
C TYR A 66 -2.12 -10.56 -31.93
N LEU A 67 -3.38 -10.73 -31.57
CA LEU A 67 -3.84 -11.90 -30.82
C LEU A 67 -4.09 -13.06 -31.78
N ILE A 68 -3.96 -14.30 -31.28
CA ILE A 68 -4.44 -15.46 -32.04
C ILE A 68 -5.91 -15.28 -32.44
N ASP A 69 -6.21 -15.72 -33.66
CA ASP A 69 -7.51 -15.62 -34.32
C ASP A 69 -8.03 -14.18 -34.53
N GLU A 70 -7.19 -13.16 -34.32
CA GLU A 70 -7.51 -11.77 -34.65
C GLU A 70 -7.52 -11.59 -36.18
N GLU A 71 -8.61 -11.02 -36.71
CA GLU A 71 -8.75 -10.73 -38.14
C GLU A 71 -7.96 -9.46 -38.51
N ILE A 72 -7.10 -9.57 -39.53
CA ILE A 72 -6.28 -8.49 -40.05
C ILE A 72 -6.65 -8.25 -41.51
N GLU A 73 -7.03 -7.02 -41.84
CA GLU A 73 -7.33 -6.59 -43.20
C GLU A 73 -6.09 -6.01 -43.87
N PHE A 74 -5.74 -6.50 -45.06
CA PHE A 74 -4.56 -6.06 -45.82
C PHE A 74 -4.94 -5.21 -47.02
N TYR A 75 -4.20 -4.13 -47.27
CA TYR A 75 -4.46 -3.19 -48.35
C TYR A 75 -3.24 -3.04 -49.24
N ALA A 76 -3.31 -3.59 -50.45
CA ALA A 76 -2.27 -3.42 -51.45
C ALA A 76 -2.25 -1.99 -51.99
N GLN A 77 -1.05 -1.43 -52.14
CA GLN A 77 -0.83 -0.12 -52.73
C GLN A 77 0.23 -0.24 -53.83
N SER A 78 -0.03 0.29 -55.01
CA SER A 78 0.90 0.23 -56.13
C SER A 78 0.96 1.55 -56.88
N SER A 79 2.10 1.85 -57.48
CA SER A 79 2.30 3.04 -58.33
C SER A 79 3.15 2.71 -59.55
N GLY A 80 2.96 3.42 -60.67
CA GLY A 80 3.79 3.26 -61.87
C GLY A 80 3.34 2.19 -62.87
N GLY A 81 2.14 1.61 -62.74
CA GLY A 81 1.61 0.62 -63.69
C GLY A 81 0.15 0.22 -63.41
N SER A 82 -0.53 -0.38 -64.40
CA SER A 82 -1.87 -0.97 -64.22
C SER A 82 -1.76 -2.42 -63.76
N VAL A 83 -2.18 -2.70 -62.53
CA VAL A 83 -2.08 -4.03 -61.90
C VAL A 83 -3.00 -5.04 -62.58
N THR A 84 -2.47 -6.25 -62.82
CA THR A 84 -3.22 -7.40 -63.36
C THR A 84 -3.42 -8.53 -62.36
N SER A 85 -2.53 -8.68 -61.38
CA SER A 85 -2.63 -9.72 -60.36
C SER A 85 -1.91 -9.34 -59.06
N TYR A 86 -2.42 -9.87 -57.95
CA TYR A 86 -1.85 -9.80 -56.62
C TYR A 86 -1.54 -11.23 -56.17
N HIS A 87 -0.51 -11.39 -55.37
CA HIS A 87 -0.21 -12.63 -54.68
C HIS A 87 0.34 -12.31 -53.30
N TRP A 88 -0.39 -12.74 -52.27
CA TRP A 88 -0.04 -12.62 -50.88
C TRP A 88 0.45 -13.96 -50.36
N ASP A 89 1.55 -13.93 -49.61
CA ASP A 89 1.99 -15.03 -48.74
C ASP A 89 2.01 -14.48 -47.31
N PHE A 90 1.22 -15.12 -46.43
CA PHE A 90 1.09 -14.68 -45.04
C PHE A 90 2.17 -15.26 -44.13
N GLY A 91 3.09 -16.08 -44.65
CA GLY A 91 4.22 -16.63 -43.89
C GLY A 91 3.84 -17.81 -42.98
N ASP A 92 2.58 -18.23 -42.95
CA ASP A 92 2.06 -19.40 -42.22
C ASP A 92 1.75 -20.59 -43.14
N GLY A 93 2.11 -20.48 -44.42
CA GLY A 93 1.82 -21.46 -45.46
C GLY A 93 0.50 -21.23 -46.20
N THR A 94 -0.25 -20.18 -45.86
CA THR A 94 -1.46 -19.75 -46.58
C THR A 94 -1.17 -18.57 -47.51
N THR A 95 -1.97 -18.45 -48.58
CA THR A 95 -1.78 -17.44 -49.63
C THR A 95 -3.11 -16.87 -50.11
N SER A 96 -3.11 -15.70 -50.75
CA SER A 96 -4.30 -15.11 -51.38
C SER A 96 -3.98 -14.33 -52.65
N ASP A 97 -4.87 -14.40 -53.65
CA ASP A 97 -4.75 -13.61 -54.89
C ASP A 97 -5.72 -12.40 -54.92
N ARG A 98 -6.43 -12.14 -53.81
CA ARG A 98 -7.30 -10.95 -53.68
C ARG A 98 -6.42 -9.70 -53.54
N ALA A 99 -6.90 -8.57 -54.08
CA ALA A 99 -6.22 -7.29 -53.91
C ALA A 99 -6.09 -6.89 -52.43
N ASN A 100 -7.21 -6.98 -51.69
CA ASN A 100 -7.30 -6.68 -50.26
C ASN A 100 -7.92 -7.91 -49.54
N PRO A 101 -7.12 -8.88 -49.09
CA PRO A 101 -7.58 -10.02 -48.31
C PRO A 101 -7.69 -9.70 -46.81
N SER A 102 -8.53 -10.45 -46.09
CA SER A 102 -8.42 -10.61 -44.64
C SER A 102 -7.72 -11.92 -44.30
N HIS A 103 -6.98 -11.95 -43.19
CA HIS A 103 -6.28 -13.14 -42.69
C HIS A 103 -6.20 -13.13 -41.16
N SER A 104 -6.16 -14.32 -40.55
CA SER A 104 -5.95 -14.50 -39.11
C SER A 104 -5.01 -15.67 -38.84
N TYR A 105 -4.32 -15.64 -37.70
CA TYR A 105 -3.30 -16.63 -37.35
C TYR A 105 -3.75 -17.45 -36.14
N ALA A 106 -3.82 -18.78 -36.31
CA ALA A 106 -4.26 -19.69 -35.26
C ALA A 106 -3.18 -20.04 -34.21
N LYS A 107 -1.94 -19.57 -34.41
CA LYS A 107 -0.81 -19.87 -33.53
C LYS A 107 0.03 -18.62 -33.28
N PRO A 108 0.64 -18.48 -32.10
CA PRO A 108 1.61 -17.43 -31.86
C PRO A 108 2.86 -17.64 -32.72
N GLY A 109 3.48 -16.55 -33.16
CA GLY A 109 4.67 -16.54 -33.99
C GLY A 109 4.93 -15.21 -34.67
N ASN A 110 6.14 -15.05 -35.20
CA ASN A 110 6.50 -13.94 -36.08
C ASN A 110 6.33 -14.38 -37.53
N TYR A 111 5.46 -13.69 -38.27
CA TYR A 111 5.10 -14.00 -39.64
C TYR A 111 5.59 -12.89 -40.58
N THR A 112 6.35 -13.27 -41.61
CA THR A 112 6.74 -12.34 -42.68
C THR A 112 5.68 -12.36 -43.77
N VAL A 113 4.80 -11.35 -43.80
CA VAL A 113 3.81 -11.18 -44.86
C VAL A 113 4.48 -10.55 -46.07
N SER A 114 4.31 -11.17 -47.24
CA SER A 114 4.82 -10.65 -48.51
C SER A 114 3.70 -10.46 -49.53
N LEU A 115 3.83 -9.39 -50.31
CA LEU A 115 2.95 -9.06 -51.42
C LEU A 115 3.79 -9.00 -52.69
N VAL A 116 3.39 -9.76 -53.71
CA VAL A 116 3.90 -9.67 -55.09
C VAL A 116 2.78 -9.20 -56.00
N VAL A 117 3.04 -8.17 -56.80
CA VAL A 117 2.08 -7.61 -57.76
C VAL A 117 2.67 -7.67 -59.16
N ARG A 118 1.84 -8.02 -60.15
CA ARG A 118 2.20 -7.94 -61.58
C ARG A 118 1.38 -6.86 -62.28
N ASP A 119 2.00 -6.17 -63.22
CA ASP A 119 1.32 -5.17 -64.07
C ASP A 119 0.95 -5.72 -65.46
N GLN A 120 0.32 -4.90 -66.29
CA GLN A 120 -0.04 -5.24 -67.68
C GLN A 120 1.16 -5.38 -68.62
N SER A 121 2.32 -4.83 -68.26
CA SER A 121 3.56 -4.95 -69.04
C SER A 121 4.33 -6.24 -68.73
N GLY A 122 3.88 -7.01 -67.73
CA GLY A 122 4.55 -8.20 -67.22
C GLY A 122 5.61 -7.89 -66.15
N GLY A 123 5.76 -6.62 -65.76
CA GLY A 123 6.63 -6.19 -64.67
C GLY A 123 6.11 -6.69 -63.32
N THR A 124 7.03 -6.96 -62.40
CA THR A 124 6.72 -7.45 -61.05
C THR A 124 7.34 -6.57 -59.99
N ALA A 125 6.59 -6.26 -58.94
CA ALA A 125 7.09 -5.57 -57.75
C ALA A 125 6.71 -6.39 -56.50
N SER A 126 7.54 -6.33 -55.46
CA SER A 126 7.29 -7.03 -54.20
C SER A 126 7.65 -6.19 -52.98
N CYS A 127 6.97 -6.44 -51.86
CA CYS A 127 7.31 -5.87 -50.55
C CYS A 127 6.91 -6.84 -49.43
N SER A 128 7.46 -6.64 -48.23
CA SER A 128 7.19 -7.49 -47.07
C SER A 128 7.15 -6.71 -45.76
N ARG A 129 6.38 -7.19 -44.77
CA ARG A 129 6.32 -6.66 -43.39
C ARG A 129 6.15 -7.80 -42.40
N GLU A 130 6.65 -7.63 -41.19
CA GLU A 130 6.47 -8.60 -40.10
C GLU A 130 5.16 -8.35 -39.34
N ILE A 131 4.53 -9.43 -38.90
CA ILE A 131 3.40 -9.48 -37.97
C ILE A 131 3.80 -10.37 -36.80
N ASN A 132 3.75 -9.83 -35.59
CA ASN A 132 3.98 -10.57 -34.35
C ASN A 132 2.63 -11.00 -33.76
N VAL A 133 2.37 -12.30 -33.74
CA VAL A 133 1.16 -12.89 -33.17
C VAL A 133 1.49 -13.52 -31.82
N VAL A 134 0.71 -13.18 -30.80
CA VAL A 134 0.84 -13.68 -29.43
C VAL A 134 -0.41 -14.47 -29.02
N GLY A 135 -0.20 -15.47 -28.18
CA GLY A 135 -1.28 -16.24 -27.57
C GLY A 135 -1.59 -15.74 -26.16
N PRO A 136 -2.70 -16.19 -25.56
CA PRO A 136 -3.00 -15.92 -24.16
C PRO A 136 -1.90 -16.48 -23.25
N SER A 137 -1.76 -15.85 -22.09
CA SER A 137 -1.08 -16.47 -20.96
C SER A 137 -1.81 -17.72 -20.53
N ARG A 138 -1.06 -18.66 -19.96
CA ARG A 138 -1.62 -19.80 -19.24
C ARG A 138 -1.33 -19.65 -17.77
N VAL A 139 -2.38 -19.52 -16.96
CA VAL A 139 -2.28 -19.30 -15.53
C VAL A 139 -2.82 -20.52 -14.80
N THR A 140 -1.96 -21.20 -14.05
CA THR A 140 -2.30 -22.42 -13.31
C THR A 140 -2.09 -22.25 -11.82
N ILE A 141 -2.92 -22.93 -11.04
CA ILE A 141 -2.72 -23.09 -9.61
C ILE A 141 -2.28 -24.53 -9.39
N GLU A 142 -1.09 -24.71 -8.84
CA GLU A 142 -0.51 -26.02 -8.54
C GLU A 142 -0.24 -26.14 -7.05
N LEU A 143 -0.27 -27.37 -6.54
CA LEU A 143 -0.02 -27.63 -5.12
C LEU A 143 1.46 -27.88 -4.88
N ASP A 144 2.07 -27.08 -4.02
CA ASP A 144 3.39 -27.31 -3.43
C ASP A 144 3.22 -27.66 -1.95
N ASN A 145 3.62 -28.89 -1.56
CA ASN A 145 3.43 -29.44 -0.21
C ASN A 145 1.99 -29.31 0.32
N GLY A 146 1.00 -29.50 -0.54
CA GLY A 146 -0.42 -29.43 -0.18
C GLY A 146 -0.99 -28.01 -0.08
N ARG A 147 -0.22 -26.98 -0.47
CA ARG A 147 -0.70 -25.59 -0.53
C ARG A 147 -0.58 -25.00 -1.94
N PRO A 148 -1.54 -24.18 -2.36
CA PRO A 148 -1.60 -23.66 -3.73
C PRO A 148 -0.53 -22.60 -4.02
N ARG A 149 -0.03 -22.63 -5.25
CA ARG A 149 0.94 -21.69 -5.84
C ARG A 149 0.49 -21.32 -7.24
N LEU A 150 0.74 -20.07 -7.62
CA LEU A 150 0.38 -19.55 -8.93
C LEU A 150 1.56 -19.71 -9.89
N PHE A 151 1.26 -20.11 -11.12
CA PHE A 151 2.21 -20.21 -12.21
C PHE A 151 1.65 -19.47 -13.42
N VAL A 152 2.52 -18.72 -14.10
CA VAL A 152 2.19 -18.04 -15.35
C VAL A 152 3.12 -18.56 -16.43
N ASN A 153 2.55 -19.12 -17.50
CA ASN A 153 3.28 -19.79 -18.57
C ASN A 153 4.23 -20.90 -18.08
N GLY A 154 3.89 -21.54 -16.96
CA GLY A 154 4.69 -22.61 -16.34
C GLY A 154 5.79 -22.13 -15.38
N GLU A 155 5.95 -20.81 -15.21
CA GLU A 155 6.92 -20.23 -14.27
C GLU A 155 6.23 -19.81 -12.97
N PRO A 156 6.84 -20.04 -11.79
CA PRO A 156 6.30 -19.57 -10.51
C PRO A 156 6.04 -18.07 -10.52
N PHE A 157 4.87 -17.67 -10.04
CA PHE A 157 4.44 -16.28 -10.06
C PHE A 157 3.94 -15.83 -8.68
N VAL A 158 4.55 -14.78 -8.15
CA VAL A 158 4.07 -14.07 -6.96
C VAL A 158 3.41 -12.78 -7.41
N ILE A 159 2.20 -12.52 -6.91
CA ILE A 159 1.46 -11.30 -7.19
C ILE A 159 2.05 -10.17 -6.35
N ARG A 160 2.87 -9.32 -7.00
CA ARG A 160 3.34 -8.03 -6.48
C ARG A 160 2.57 -6.97 -7.24
N GLY A 161 1.37 -6.65 -6.76
CA GLY A 161 0.49 -5.80 -7.53
C GLY A 161 -0.04 -4.60 -6.79
N VAL A 162 -0.82 -3.83 -7.54
CA VAL A 162 -1.44 -2.59 -7.07
C VAL A 162 -2.88 -2.54 -7.56
N SER A 163 -3.78 -2.09 -6.70
CA SER A 163 -5.15 -1.74 -7.09
C SER A 163 -5.11 -0.48 -7.94
N TYR A 164 -5.71 -0.55 -9.14
CA TYR A 164 -5.52 0.44 -10.19
C TYR A 164 -6.87 0.97 -10.68
N SER A 165 -7.23 2.13 -10.14
CA SER A 165 -8.39 2.93 -10.53
C SER A 165 -8.02 4.41 -10.60
N PRO A 166 -6.96 4.79 -11.34
CA PRO A 166 -6.44 6.15 -11.32
C PRO A 166 -7.50 7.13 -11.79
N THR A 167 -7.86 8.07 -10.92
CA THR A 167 -8.78 9.16 -11.24
C THR A 167 -8.02 10.47 -11.13
N PRO A 168 -7.87 11.24 -12.22
CA PRO A 168 -7.23 12.55 -12.18
C PRO A 168 -7.99 13.54 -11.30
N VAL A 169 -7.27 14.52 -10.73
CA VAL A 169 -7.88 15.62 -9.98
C VAL A 169 -8.92 16.34 -10.85
N GLY A 170 -10.09 16.58 -10.27
CA GLY A 170 -11.27 17.18 -10.89
C GLY A 170 -12.15 16.19 -11.67
N LYS A 171 -11.82 14.89 -11.68
CA LYS A 171 -12.63 13.82 -12.29
C LYS A 171 -13.24 12.91 -11.23
N SER A 172 -14.23 12.12 -11.65
CA SER A 172 -14.82 11.09 -10.81
C SER A 172 -15.34 9.93 -11.67
N PRO A 173 -15.09 8.66 -11.30
CA PRO A 173 -15.72 7.52 -11.95
C PRO A 173 -17.24 7.56 -11.85
N THR A 174 -17.80 8.10 -10.76
CA THR A 174 -19.26 8.20 -10.56
C THR A 174 -19.92 9.22 -11.48
N SER A 175 -19.16 10.16 -12.04
CA SER A 175 -19.62 11.12 -13.05
C SER A 175 -19.30 10.70 -14.49
N GLY A 176 -18.84 9.45 -14.69
CA GLY A 176 -18.62 8.85 -16.01
C GLY A 176 -17.18 8.94 -16.53
N TYR A 177 -16.20 9.35 -15.72
CA TYR A 177 -14.80 9.23 -16.09
C TYR A 177 -14.39 7.74 -16.17
N ASN A 178 -13.64 7.38 -17.20
CA ASN A 178 -13.16 6.03 -17.41
C ASN A 178 -11.71 6.07 -17.93
N TRP A 179 -10.78 5.71 -17.05
CA TRP A 179 -9.34 5.75 -17.34
C TRP A 179 -8.92 4.79 -18.46
N TRP A 180 -9.69 3.74 -18.76
CA TRP A 180 -9.39 2.81 -19.86
C TRP A 180 -9.34 3.51 -21.23
N ASN A 181 -10.04 4.63 -21.36
CA ASN A 181 -10.07 5.47 -22.56
C ASN A 181 -9.16 6.71 -22.46
N ASP A 182 -8.25 6.74 -21.49
CA ASP A 182 -7.35 7.86 -21.21
C ASP A 182 -5.88 7.39 -21.26
N PRO A 183 -5.26 7.38 -22.45
CA PRO A 183 -3.88 6.93 -22.63
C PRO A 183 -2.86 7.68 -21.80
N GLU A 184 -3.09 8.97 -21.53
CA GLU A 184 -2.14 9.79 -20.77
C GLU A 184 -1.95 9.25 -19.35
N THR A 185 -3.01 8.68 -18.76
CA THR A 185 -2.94 8.09 -17.42
C THR A 185 -2.03 6.85 -17.39
N TYR A 186 -2.35 5.82 -18.18
CA TYR A 186 -1.59 4.57 -18.09
C TYR A 186 -0.23 4.58 -18.79
N LEU A 187 -0.01 5.46 -19.78
CA LEU A 187 1.30 5.62 -20.42
C LEU A 187 2.33 6.24 -19.47
N ASN A 188 1.89 7.06 -18.50
CA ASN A 188 2.74 7.61 -17.45
C ASN A 188 2.89 6.62 -16.29
N ASP A 189 1.82 5.94 -15.91
CA ASP A 189 1.77 5.11 -14.72
C ASP A 189 2.49 3.75 -14.87
N PHE A 190 2.29 3.05 -15.98
CA PHE A 190 2.81 1.67 -16.14
C PHE A 190 4.34 1.56 -16.10
N PRO A 191 5.12 2.50 -16.68
CA PRO A 191 6.57 2.52 -16.48
C PRO A 191 6.96 2.65 -15.01
N LEU A 192 6.28 3.51 -14.23
CA LEU A 192 6.54 3.70 -12.81
C LEU A 192 6.15 2.46 -11.99
N ILE A 193 5.01 1.82 -12.29
CA ILE A 193 4.60 0.56 -11.65
C ILE A 193 5.64 -0.52 -11.90
N ARG A 194 6.13 -0.66 -13.13
CA ARG A 194 7.19 -1.60 -13.48
C ARG A 194 8.49 -1.29 -12.75
N GLU A 195 8.89 -0.02 -12.69
CA GLU A 195 10.09 0.45 -11.99
C GLU A 195 10.06 0.12 -10.49
N MET A 196 8.88 0.17 -9.87
CA MET A 196 8.65 -0.28 -8.48
C MET A 196 8.85 -1.80 -8.31
N GLY A 197 8.95 -2.57 -9.39
CA GLY A 197 9.03 -4.03 -9.32
C GLY A 197 7.67 -4.72 -9.16
N ALA A 198 6.56 -3.98 -9.33
CA ALA A 198 5.25 -4.59 -9.48
C ALA A 198 5.12 -5.30 -10.84
N ASN A 199 4.35 -6.38 -10.85
CA ASN A 199 4.09 -7.23 -12.02
C ASN A 199 2.60 -7.41 -12.31
N THR A 200 1.73 -6.82 -11.49
CA THR A 200 0.27 -7.04 -11.57
C THR A 200 -0.47 -5.74 -11.28
N ILE A 201 -1.51 -5.44 -12.05
CA ILE A 201 -2.52 -4.44 -11.68
C ILE A 201 -3.87 -5.14 -11.47
N ARG A 202 -4.64 -4.68 -10.49
CA ARG A 202 -6.03 -5.12 -10.26
C ARG A 202 -6.98 -4.01 -10.61
N THR A 203 -7.96 -4.31 -11.45
CA THR A 203 -8.97 -3.36 -11.90
C THR A 203 -10.34 -3.76 -11.36
N TYR A 204 -11.31 -2.85 -11.46
CA TYR A 204 -12.66 -3.09 -10.94
C TYR A 204 -13.75 -3.09 -12.02
N GLY A 205 -13.59 -2.29 -13.08
CA GLY A 205 -14.54 -2.21 -14.19
C GLY A 205 -14.18 -3.10 -15.38
N SER A 206 -15.19 -3.46 -16.18
CA SER A 206 -15.06 -4.33 -17.36
C SER A 206 -15.03 -3.53 -18.68
N ASP A 207 -14.21 -2.47 -18.72
CA ASP A 207 -14.15 -1.50 -19.83
C ASP A 207 -12.78 -1.47 -20.53
N ALA A 208 -11.96 -2.51 -20.33
CA ALA A 208 -10.63 -2.60 -20.91
C ALA A 208 -10.62 -2.30 -22.43
N THR A 209 -9.59 -1.56 -22.84
CA THR A 209 -9.28 -1.24 -24.23
C THR A 209 -8.06 -2.03 -24.69
N ARG A 210 -7.94 -2.21 -26.02
CA ARG A 210 -6.79 -2.92 -26.60
C ARG A 210 -5.49 -2.20 -26.27
N GLU A 211 -5.48 -0.89 -26.43
CA GLU A 211 -4.30 -0.06 -26.19
C GLU A 211 -3.81 -0.15 -24.73
N ALA A 212 -4.72 -0.08 -23.75
CA ALA A 212 -4.33 -0.20 -22.34
C ALA A 212 -3.74 -1.59 -22.02
N LEU A 213 -4.35 -2.67 -22.53
CA LEU A 213 -3.85 -4.03 -22.27
C LEU A 213 -2.51 -4.31 -22.99
N ASP A 214 -2.35 -3.85 -24.24
CA ASP A 214 -1.08 -3.94 -24.97
C ASP A 214 0.03 -3.20 -24.20
N ASN A 215 -0.27 -2.01 -23.66
CA ASN A 215 0.68 -1.22 -22.87
C ASN A 215 1.00 -1.84 -21.52
N ALA A 216 0.02 -2.42 -20.83
CA ALA A 216 0.26 -3.17 -19.60
C ALA A 216 1.24 -4.33 -19.87
N TYR A 217 0.96 -5.12 -20.91
CA TYR A 217 1.79 -6.26 -21.28
C TYR A 217 3.20 -5.83 -21.72
N ALA A 218 3.33 -4.76 -22.49
CA ALA A 218 4.62 -4.20 -22.91
C ALA A 218 5.48 -3.74 -21.72
N ASN A 219 4.85 -3.39 -20.60
CA ASN A 219 5.52 -3.06 -19.34
C ASN A 219 5.69 -4.27 -18.40
N GLY A 220 5.38 -5.48 -18.85
CA GLY A 220 5.51 -6.70 -18.04
C GLY A 220 4.44 -6.84 -16.96
N LEU A 221 3.31 -6.15 -17.11
CA LEU A 221 2.20 -6.19 -16.17
C LEU A 221 1.13 -7.19 -16.64
N TYR A 222 0.71 -8.03 -15.71
CA TYR A 222 -0.51 -8.82 -15.81
C TYR A 222 -1.68 -8.10 -15.16
N VAL A 223 -2.90 -8.41 -15.58
CA VAL A 223 -4.12 -7.69 -15.20
C VAL A 223 -5.11 -8.66 -14.56
N ILE A 224 -5.48 -8.40 -13.31
CA ILE A 224 -6.64 -9.01 -12.66
C ILE A 224 -7.87 -8.26 -13.17
N MET A 225 -8.66 -8.92 -14.02
CA MET A 225 -9.71 -8.32 -14.83
C MET A 225 -11.01 -8.18 -14.03
N GLY A 226 -11.27 -7.02 -13.44
CA GLY A 226 -12.44 -6.77 -12.60
C GLY A 226 -13.78 -6.60 -13.31
N HIS A 227 -14.86 -6.73 -12.55
CA HIS A 227 -16.21 -6.33 -12.95
C HIS A 227 -17.04 -5.82 -11.77
N TRP A 228 -17.64 -4.64 -11.95
CA TRP A 228 -18.60 -4.08 -11.03
C TRP A 228 -19.95 -4.77 -11.17
N VAL A 229 -20.31 -5.56 -10.17
CA VAL A 229 -21.63 -6.19 -10.10
C VAL A 229 -22.68 -5.16 -9.70
N ASN A 230 -23.79 -5.13 -10.43
CA ASN A 230 -24.94 -4.32 -10.08
C ASN A 230 -25.67 -4.91 -8.85
N TYR A 231 -25.24 -4.46 -7.67
CA TYR A 231 -25.80 -4.85 -6.39
C TYR A 231 -27.21 -4.30 -6.14
N TYR A 232 -27.86 -3.57 -7.06
CA TYR A 232 -29.29 -3.19 -6.95
C TYR A 232 -30.25 -4.23 -7.53
N LEU A 233 -29.73 -5.22 -8.27
CA LEU A 233 -30.54 -6.29 -8.82
C LEU A 233 -31.16 -7.16 -7.71
N ASN A 234 -32.35 -7.68 -7.97
CA ASN A 234 -32.89 -8.77 -7.15
C ASN A 234 -32.35 -10.10 -7.71
N LEU A 235 -31.32 -10.65 -7.07
CA LEU A 235 -30.63 -11.85 -7.57
C LEU A 235 -31.37 -13.14 -7.27
N SER A 236 -32.49 -13.14 -6.52
CA SER A 236 -33.36 -14.33 -6.42
C SER A 236 -33.99 -14.69 -7.77
N ILE A 237 -34.08 -13.72 -8.69
CA ILE A 237 -34.65 -13.90 -10.02
C ILE A 237 -33.55 -14.38 -11.00
N GLU A 238 -33.74 -15.57 -11.56
CA GLU A 238 -32.78 -16.19 -12.49
C GLU A 238 -32.44 -15.32 -13.71
N SER A 239 -33.43 -14.62 -14.28
CA SER A 239 -33.17 -13.74 -15.44
C SER A 239 -32.25 -12.56 -15.10
N ASN A 240 -32.28 -12.07 -13.85
CA ASN A 240 -31.36 -11.01 -13.41
C ASN A 240 -29.94 -11.56 -13.28
N ARG A 241 -29.79 -12.76 -12.68
CA ARG A 241 -28.50 -13.44 -12.59
C ARG A 241 -27.89 -13.71 -13.96
N ARG A 242 -28.66 -14.30 -14.87
CA ARG A 242 -28.22 -14.55 -16.26
C ARG A 242 -27.82 -13.27 -17.00
N SER A 243 -28.60 -12.20 -16.84
CA SER A 243 -28.31 -10.90 -17.46
C SER A 243 -26.99 -10.31 -16.94
N GLU A 244 -26.75 -10.38 -15.63
CA GLU A 244 -25.51 -9.87 -15.03
C GLU A 244 -24.29 -10.71 -15.43
N MET A 245 -24.41 -12.03 -15.38
CA MET A 245 -23.36 -12.96 -15.83
C MET A 245 -22.98 -12.71 -17.30
N GLU A 246 -23.95 -12.56 -18.20
CA GLU A 246 -23.70 -12.40 -19.64
C GLU A 246 -22.95 -11.09 -19.97
N LYS A 247 -23.13 -10.02 -19.18
CA LYS A 247 -22.34 -8.80 -19.32
C LYS A 247 -20.86 -9.10 -19.12
N TYR A 248 -20.52 -9.86 -18.09
CA TYR A 248 -19.13 -10.21 -17.82
C TYR A 248 -18.59 -11.26 -18.79
N LEU A 249 -19.39 -12.25 -19.21
CA LEU A 249 -18.97 -13.21 -20.24
C LEU A 249 -18.66 -12.54 -21.58
N THR A 250 -19.38 -11.48 -21.95
CA THR A 250 -19.04 -10.68 -23.14
C THR A 250 -17.63 -10.07 -23.02
N PHE A 251 -17.27 -9.59 -21.82
CA PHE A 251 -15.94 -9.06 -21.54
C PHE A 251 -14.86 -10.15 -21.55
N VAL A 252 -15.13 -11.32 -20.96
CA VAL A 252 -14.24 -12.49 -20.97
C VAL A 252 -13.96 -12.95 -22.41
N ARG A 253 -15.01 -13.16 -23.22
CA ARG A 253 -14.86 -13.58 -24.63
C ARG A 253 -14.02 -12.61 -25.45
N LYS A 254 -14.14 -11.31 -25.16
CA LYS A 254 -13.38 -10.25 -25.84
C LYS A 254 -11.88 -10.31 -25.53
N TRP A 255 -11.51 -10.63 -24.28
CA TRP A 255 -10.14 -10.45 -23.80
C TRP A 255 -9.40 -11.74 -23.44
N LYS A 256 -10.05 -12.91 -23.43
CA LYS A 256 -9.42 -14.19 -23.05
C LYS A 256 -8.16 -14.57 -23.83
N ASN A 257 -7.99 -14.06 -25.06
CA ASN A 257 -6.80 -14.31 -25.88
C ASN A 257 -5.67 -13.31 -25.63
N HIS A 258 -5.88 -12.29 -24.79
CA HIS A 258 -4.89 -11.25 -24.53
C HIS A 258 -3.85 -11.73 -23.51
N PRO A 259 -2.54 -11.61 -23.77
CA PRO A 259 -1.49 -12.17 -22.91
C PRO A 259 -1.32 -11.46 -21.56
N ALA A 260 -1.93 -10.29 -21.39
CA ALA A 260 -1.94 -9.57 -20.11
C ALA A 260 -2.92 -10.16 -19.09
N VAL A 261 -3.89 -10.98 -19.47
CA VAL A 261 -4.91 -11.46 -18.53
C VAL A 261 -4.28 -12.37 -17.47
N LEU A 262 -4.42 -12.04 -16.19
CA LEU A 262 -3.97 -12.90 -15.10
C LEU A 262 -5.08 -13.83 -14.62
N MET A 263 -6.25 -13.24 -14.34
CA MET A 263 -7.40 -13.92 -13.75
C MET A 263 -8.66 -13.06 -13.92
N TRP A 264 -9.82 -13.69 -13.78
CA TRP A 264 -11.13 -13.05 -13.88
C TRP A 264 -11.70 -12.76 -12.49
N SER A 265 -11.85 -11.47 -12.11
CA SER A 265 -12.40 -11.05 -10.82
C SER A 265 -13.84 -10.55 -10.97
N PHE A 266 -14.81 -11.32 -10.45
CA PHE A 266 -16.23 -11.00 -10.59
C PHE A 266 -16.81 -10.40 -9.30
N GLY A 267 -16.74 -9.07 -9.17
CA GLY A 267 -17.24 -8.32 -8.02
C GLY A 267 -16.17 -7.93 -7.00
N ASN A 268 -16.56 -7.00 -6.12
CA ASN A 268 -15.77 -6.52 -4.98
C ASN A 268 -16.72 -6.17 -3.83
N GLU A 269 -16.56 -6.83 -2.68
CA GLU A 269 -17.33 -6.60 -1.44
C GLU A 269 -18.84 -6.47 -1.68
N VAL A 270 -19.36 -7.33 -2.53
CA VAL A 270 -20.80 -7.43 -2.81
C VAL A 270 -21.54 -7.79 -1.53
N GLU A 271 -20.91 -8.43 -0.53
CA GLU A 271 -21.54 -8.76 0.74
C GLU A 271 -22.06 -7.51 1.47
N TYR A 272 -21.24 -6.45 1.58
CA TYR A 272 -21.67 -5.18 2.19
C TYR A 272 -22.73 -4.48 1.35
N ASN A 273 -22.52 -4.41 0.04
CA ASN A 273 -23.37 -3.62 -0.86
C ASN A 273 -24.73 -4.26 -1.12
N TYR A 274 -24.77 -5.58 -1.20
CA TYR A 274 -25.98 -6.35 -1.48
C TYR A 274 -26.90 -6.42 -0.27
N LEU A 275 -26.33 -6.54 0.94
CA LEU A 275 -27.10 -6.57 2.20
C LEU A 275 -27.56 -5.21 2.72
N GLY A 276 -27.22 -4.10 2.04
CA GLY A 276 -27.55 -2.73 2.45
C GLY A 276 -28.92 -2.58 3.13
N ALA A 277 -28.93 -1.82 4.24
CA ALA A 277 -29.96 -1.82 5.28
C ALA A 277 -31.41 -1.85 4.73
N GLY A 278 -32.13 -2.94 5.00
CA GLY A 278 -33.55 -3.08 4.68
C GLY A 278 -33.88 -3.63 3.29
N SER A 279 -32.89 -4.10 2.52
CA SER A 279 -33.12 -4.60 1.16
C SER A 279 -33.93 -5.90 1.06
N GLY A 280 -33.99 -6.71 2.13
CA GLY A 280 -34.68 -8.00 2.13
C GLY A 280 -34.04 -9.08 1.25
N ARG A 281 -32.79 -8.86 0.83
CA ARG A 281 -32.01 -9.75 -0.05
C ARG A 281 -31.13 -10.71 0.76
N ASN A 282 -30.85 -11.90 0.20
CA ASN A 282 -30.03 -12.93 0.85
C ASN A 282 -28.72 -13.16 0.08
N LEU A 283 -27.59 -13.24 0.79
CA LEU A 283 -26.27 -13.55 0.23
C LEU A 283 -26.22 -14.89 -0.51
N GLU A 284 -27.09 -15.84 -0.19
CA GLU A 284 -27.17 -17.10 -0.93
C GLU A 284 -27.44 -16.89 -2.44
N ASP A 285 -28.25 -15.89 -2.79
CA ASP A 285 -28.53 -15.56 -4.20
C ASP A 285 -27.29 -14.96 -4.89
N TRP A 286 -26.49 -14.18 -4.16
CA TRP A 286 -25.23 -13.64 -4.65
C TRP A 286 -24.22 -14.76 -4.91
N TYR A 287 -24.00 -15.64 -3.93
CA TYR A 287 -23.07 -16.75 -4.08
C TYR A 287 -23.52 -17.78 -5.13
N THR A 288 -24.82 -17.89 -5.38
CA THR A 288 -25.34 -18.62 -6.53
C THR A 288 -24.90 -18.00 -7.86
N LEU A 289 -25.06 -16.69 -8.03
CA LEU A 289 -24.61 -15.98 -9.22
C LEU A 289 -23.08 -16.11 -9.40
N LEU A 290 -22.31 -15.97 -8.33
CA LEU A 290 -20.85 -16.08 -8.38
C LEU A 290 -20.40 -17.45 -8.90
N GLU A 291 -20.95 -18.53 -8.34
CA GLU A 291 -20.63 -19.90 -8.77
C GLU A 291 -21.07 -20.16 -10.22
N GLU A 292 -22.31 -19.81 -10.59
CA GLU A 292 -22.84 -19.93 -11.97
C GLU A 292 -21.93 -19.19 -12.98
N THR A 293 -21.45 -17.99 -12.60
CA THR A 293 -20.56 -17.19 -13.43
C THR A 293 -19.18 -17.84 -13.55
N CYS A 294 -18.61 -18.36 -12.46
CA CYS A 294 -17.33 -19.06 -12.50
C CYS A 294 -17.39 -20.32 -13.37
N GLU A 295 -18.47 -21.10 -13.27
CA GLU A 295 -18.70 -22.26 -14.14
C GLU A 295 -18.78 -21.86 -15.62
N ALA A 296 -19.51 -20.79 -15.92
CA ALA A 296 -19.64 -20.30 -17.30
C ALA A 296 -18.31 -19.77 -17.85
N ILE A 297 -17.50 -19.07 -17.04
CA ILE A 297 -16.17 -18.61 -17.44
C ILE A 297 -15.29 -19.80 -17.81
N LYS A 298 -15.27 -20.87 -17.01
CA LYS A 298 -14.46 -22.07 -17.29
C LYS A 298 -14.80 -22.76 -18.62
N LEU A 299 -16.03 -22.58 -19.12
CA LEU A 299 -16.44 -23.08 -20.44
C LEU A 299 -15.91 -22.20 -21.59
N GLU A 300 -15.75 -20.90 -21.35
CA GLU A 300 -15.27 -19.92 -22.33
C GLU A 300 -13.74 -19.79 -22.34
N ASP A 301 -13.13 -19.87 -21.17
CA ASP A 301 -11.71 -19.70 -20.89
C ASP A 301 -11.27 -20.63 -19.74
N ASN A 302 -10.50 -21.65 -20.08
CA ASN A 302 -9.91 -22.59 -19.12
C ASN A 302 -8.41 -22.33 -18.88
N LEU A 303 -7.90 -21.20 -19.35
CA LEU A 303 -6.48 -20.82 -19.23
C LEU A 303 -6.24 -19.89 -18.04
N HIS A 304 -7.28 -19.24 -17.51
CA HIS A 304 -7.17 -18.28 -16.42
C HIS A 304 -8.10 -18.65 -15.25
N PRO A 305 -7.63 -18.52 -14.00
CA PRO A 305 -8.45 -18.77 -12.82
C PRO A 305 -9.51 -17.68 -12.62
N THR A 306 -10.57 -18.01 -11.89
CA THR A 306 -11.57 -17.06 -11.40
C THR A 306 -11.31 -16.66 -9.95
N THR A 307 -11.71 -15.45 -9.61
CA THR A 307 -11.60 -14.90 -8.26
C THR A 307 -12.74 -13.94 -7.95
N TYR A 308 -12.88 -13.61 -6.68
CA TYR A 308 -13.80 -12.61 -6.16
C TYR A 308 -13.18 -11.97 -4.92
N SER A 309 -13.31 -10.65 -4.78
CA SER A 309 -12.77 -9.89 -3.66
C SER A 309 -13.80 -9.82 -2.55
N HIS A 310 -13.69 -10.75 -1.60
CA HIS A 310 -14.56 -10.86 -0.43
C HIS A 310 -14.25 -9.77 0.60
N VAL A 311 -15.25 -9.50 1.43
CA VAL A 311 -15.04 -8.83 2.72
C VAL A 311 -14.15 -9.69 3.63
N ASP A 312 -13.40 -9.05 4.52
CA ASP A 312 -12.67 -9.77 5.58
C ASP A 312 -13.64 -10.66 6.36
N ARG A 313 -13.15 -11.80 6.87
CA ARG A 313 -13.93 -12.79 7.63
C ARG A 313 -14.73 -12.19 8.78
N LEU A 314 -14.23 -11.13 9.40
CA LEU A 314 -14.93 -10.43 10.50
C LEU A 314 -16.19 -9.69 10.03
N GLY A 315 -16.35 -9.51 8.71
CA GLY A 315 -17.51 -8.93 8.04
C GLY A 315 -18.63 -9.93 7.73
N PRO A 316 -19.77 -9.44 7.24
CA PRO A 316 -20.95 -10.26 6.97
C PRO A 316 -20.72 -11.22 5.80
N GLY A 317 -21.03 -12.50 6.00
CA GLY A 317 -20.93 -13.52 4.93
C GLY A 317 -19.50 -13.75 4.43
N GLY A 318 -18.53 -13.52 5.30
CA GLY A 318 -17.11 -13.71 5.00
C GLY A 318 -16.74 -15.16 4.70
N ILE A 319 -15.49 -15.34 4.31
CA ILE A 319 -14.92 -16.59 3.84
C ILE A 319 -15.19 -17.75 4.81
N GLY A 320 -15.71 -18.86 4.27
CA GLY A 320 -15.99 -20.11 5.00
C GLY A 320 -17.38 -20.19 5.64
N ASP A 321 -18.26 -19.20 5.46
CA ASP A 321 -19.63 -19.23 5.99
C ASP A 321 -20.56 -20.14 5.15
N SER A 322 -20.71 -21.38 5.60
CA SER A 322 -21.62 -22.36 5.00
C SER A 322 -23.10 -21.95 5.06
N SER A 323 -23.50 -21.05 5.96
CA SER A 323 -24.90 -20.64 6.11
C SER A 323 -25.40 -19.77 4.95
N VAL A 324 -24.49 -19.15 4.22
CA VAL A 324 -24.77 -18.31 3.05
C VAL A 324 -24.13 -18.85 1.76
N ARG A 325 -23.66 -20.11 1.77
CA ARG A 325 -22.95 -20.75 0.64
C ARG A 325 -21.61 -20.09 0.29
N ALA A 326 -20.96 -19.47 1.26
CA ALA A 326 -19.60 -18.94 1.15
C ALA A 326 -18.58 -19.98 1.66
N ASP A 327 -18.57 -21.20 1.13
CA ASP A 327 -17.62 -22.25 1.53
C ASP A 327 -17.07 -23.05 0.34
N ASP A 328 -16.02 -23.83 0.57
CA ASP A 328 -15.36 -24.64 -0.48
C ASP A 328 -16.31 -25.67 -1.13
N ALA A 329 -17.33 -26.14 -0.39
CA ALA A 329 -18.30 -27.12 -0.88
C ALA A 329 -19.30 -26.49 -1.85
N SER A 330 -19.66 -25.23 -1.62
CA SER A 330 -20.66 -24.49 -2.38
C SER A 330 -20.06 -23.75 -3.58
N LEU A 331 -18.87 -23.17 -3.41
CA LEU A 331 -18.17 -22.38 -4.41
C LEU A 331 -17.05 -23.20 -5.04
N ARG A 332 -17.35 -24.27 -5.77
CA ARG A 332 -16.35 -25.20 -6.32
C ARG A 332 -15.66 -24.64 -7.55
N ALA A 333 -16.36 -23.84 -8.34
CA ALA A 333 -15.84 -23.23 -9.57
C ALA A 333 -14.98 -21.99 -9.30
N LEU A 334 -15.12 -21.32 -8.16
CA LEU A 334 -14.22 -20.23 -7.79
C LEU A 334 -12.79 -20.75 -7.54
N ASP A 335 -11.77 -20.25 -8.22
CA ASP A 335 -10.41 -20.82 -8.10
C ASP A 335 -9.59 -20.20 -6.95
N VAL A 336 -9.70 -18.88 -6.76
CA VAL A 336 -8.94 -18.11 -5.77
C VAL A 336 -9.92 -17.36 -4.87
N TRP A 337 -9.67 -17.36 -3.56
CA TRP A 337 -10.39 -16.47 -2.65
C TRP A 337 -9.57 -15.21 -2.49
N SER A 338 -10.09 -14.09 -2.97
CA SER A 338 -9.47 -12.80 -2.66
C SER A 338 -10.16 -12.14 -1.49
N VAL A 339 -9.42 -11.37 -0.71
CA VAL A 339 -9.95 -10.66 0.44
C VAL A 339 -9.40 -9.23 0.49
N ASN A 340 -10.28 -8.27 0.75
CA ASN A 340 -9.90 -6.93 1.13
C ASN A 340 -9.67 -6.93 2.64
N SER A 341 -8.46 -6.60 3.11
CA SER A 341 -8.13 -6.68 4.53
C SER A 341 -7.38 -5.45 5.03
N TYR A 342 -7.98 -4.82 6.02
CA TYR A 342 -7.50 -3.62 6.69
C TYR A 342 -7.44 -3.86 8.21
N ARG A 343 -6.65 -4.85 8.63
CA ARG A 343 -6.52 -5.27 10.05
C ARG A 343 -5.49 -4.45 10.85
N GLY A 344 -4.92 -3.40 10.27
CA GLY A 344 -3.91 -2.56 10.91
C GLY A 344 -2.49 -2.91 10.48
N ARG A 345 -1.50 -2.63 11.35
CA ARG A 345 -0.07 -2.81 11.07
C ARG A 345 0.33 -4.28 10.87
N SER A 346 -0.49 -5.20 11.38
CA SER A 346 -0.37 -6.64 11.23
C SER A 346 -1.71 -7.20 10.73
N PHE A 347 -1.67 -8.28 9.95
CA PHE A 347 -2.89 -9.03 9.62
C PHE A 347 -3.33 -9.95 10.78
N GLY A 348 -2.51 -10.07 11.83
CA GLY A 348 -2.76 -10.91 12.98
C GLY A 348 -2.96 -12.37 12.57
N THR A 349 -4.11 -12.94 12.96
CA THR A 349 -4.47 -14.34 12.73
C THR A 349 -5.05 -14.62 11.33
N LEU A 350 -5.13 -13.64 10.42
CA LEU A 350 -5.83 -13.76 9.14
C LEU A 350 -5.44 -15.01 8.35
N PHE A 351 -4.13 -15.23 8.16
CA PHE A 351 -3.63 -16.35 7.36
C PHE A 351 -3.90 -17.70 8.02
N GLU A 352 -3.82 -17.79 9.35
CA GLU A 352 -4.09 -19.00 10.13
C GLU A 352 -5.59 -19.34 10.12
N GLU A 353 -6.44 -18.33 10.29
CA GLU A 353 -7.88 -18.43 10.18
C GLU A 353 -8.30 -18.93 8.79
N TYR A 354 -7.74 -18.34 7.74
CA TYR A 354 -8.00 -18.76 6.36
C TYR A 354 -7.55 -20.21 6.13
N ALA A 355 -6.34 -20.55 6.58
CA ALA A 355 -5.75 -21.88 6.44
C ALA A 355 -6.59 -23.00 7.07
N GLY A 356 -7.38 -22.68 8.11
CA GLY A 356 -8.30 -23.60 8.77
C GLY A 356 -9.69 -23.70 8.13
N LEU A 357 -10.03 -22.79 7.21
CA LEU A 357 -11.34 -22.72 6.56
C LEU A 357 -11.36 -23.24 5.13
N SER A 358 -10.35 -22.86 4.33
CA SER A 358 -10.32 -23.14 2.90
C SER A 358 -9.01 -23.79 2.48
N GLN A 359 -9.10 -24.66 1.47
CA GLN A 359 -7.95 -25.25 0.79
C GLN A 359 -7.55 -24.47 -0.48
N LYS A 360 -8.36 -23.51 -0.88
CA LYS A 360 -8.07 -22.67 -2.04
C LYS A 360 -6.96 -21.66 -1.70
N PRO A 361 -6.30 -21.07 -2.69
CA PRO A 361 -5.36 -20.00 -2.43
C PRO A 361 -6.06 -18.71 -2.00
N MET A 362 -5.39 -18.00 -1.09
CA MET A 362 -5.74 -16.64 -0.73
C MET A 362 -4.98 -15.62 -1.59
N LEU A 363 -5.66 -14.58 -2.03
CA LEU A 363 -5.07 -13.36 -2.57
C LEU A 363 -5.52 -12.17 -1.71
N LEU A 364 -4.60 -11.31 -1.28
CA LEU A 364 -5.00 -10.03 -0.69
C LEU A 364 -5.35 -9.07 -1.83
N SER A 365 -6.63 -8.98 -2.20
CA SER A 365 -7.09 -8.08 -3.28
C SER A 365 -6.99 -6.62 -2.90
N GLU A 366 -7.02 -6.31 -1.61
CA GLU A 366 -6.71 -4.99 -1.08
C GLU A 366 -6.03 -5.15 0.28
N TRP A 367 -4.97 -4.38 0.48
CA TRP A 367 -4.25 -4.24 1.73
C TRP A 367 -3.47 -2.93 1.71
N GLY A 368 -3.20 -2.34 2.87
CA GLY A 368 -2.46 -1.09 2.96
C GLY A 368 -2.97 -0.20 4.08
N CYS A 369 -2.68 1.09 3.93
CA CYS A 369 -3.21 2.18 4.75
C CYS A 369 -3.14 3.50 3.97
N ASP A 370 -3.86 4.50 4.43
CA ASP A 370 -3.73 5.87 3.96
C ASP A 370 -2.44 6.53 4.43
N ALA A 371 -2.08 7.61 3.72
CA ALA A 371 -1.00 8.51 4.07
C ALA A 371 -1.47 9.68 4.95
N TRP A 372 -2.76 9.78 5.28
CA TRP A 372 -3.26 10.82 6.19
C TRP A 372 -3.16 10.35 7.64
N ASN A 373 -2.71 11.24 8.53
CA ASN A 373 -2.75 11.02 9.96
C ASN A 373 -3.69 12.06 10.58
N GLY A 374 -4.91 11.65 10.86
CA GLY A 374 -6.01 12.41 11.45
C GLY A 374 -5.81 12.85 12.90
N VAL A 375 -4.85 12.29 13.64
CA VAL A 375 -4.42 12.85 14.94
C VAL A 375 -3.60 14.12 14.71
N SER A 376 -2.68 14.04 13.75
CA SER A 376 -1.83 15.16 13.35
C SER A 376 -2.58 16.17 12.44
N GLU A 377 -3.63 15.73 11.75
CA GLU A 377 -4.25 16.45 10.63
C GLU A 377 -3.23 16.82 9.54
N SER A 378 -2.34 15.88 9.21
CA SER A 378 -1.32 16.07 8.17
C SER A 378 -0.96 14.75 7.48
N GLU A 379 -0.34 14.85 6.30
CA GLU A 379 0.19 13.68 5.60
C GLU A 379 1.41 13.10 6.35
N ASP A 380 1.38 11.78 6.61
CA ASP A 380 2.43 10.98 7.21
C ASP A 380 2.82 9.80 6.31
N GLN A 381 3.66 10.08 5.32
CA GLN A 381 4.20 9.05 4.42
C GLN A 381 5.06 8.00 5.15
N SER A 382 5.59 8.33 6.33
CA SER A 382 6.42 7.42 7.11
C SER A 382 5.59 6.33 7.77
N MET A 383 4.45 6.72 8.36
CA MET A 383 3.43 5.81 8.85
C MET A 383 2.98 4.88 7.72
N GLN A 384 2.64 5.44 6.55
CA GLN A 384 2.19 4.63 5.42
C GLN A 384 3.21 3.58 4.99
N ALA A 385 4.47 3.99 4.85
CA ALA A 385 5.57 3.11 4.49
C ALA A 385 5.81 2.00 5.54
N ASP A 386 5.68 2.32 6.83
CA ASP A 386 5.89 1.37 7.91
C ASP A 386 4.80 0.30 7.98
N TYR A 387 3.54 0.68 7.79
CA TYR A 387 2.42 -0.26 7.69
C TYR A 387 2.62 -1.21 6.51
N ILE A 388 2.89 -0.66 5.33
CA ILE A 388 3.11 -1.44 4.11
C ILE A 388 4.29 -2.40 4.26
N ARG A 389 5.39 -1.96 4.88
CA ARG A 389 6.55 -2.83 5.13
C ARG A 389 6.19 -3.99 6.06
N SER A 390 5.49 -3.70 7.16
CA SER A 390 5.08 -4.71 8.13
C SER A 390 4.14 -5.75 7.49
N GLN A 391 3.09 -5.26 6.81
CA GLN A 391 2.11 -6.07 6.10
C GLN A 391 2.76 -6.94 5.01
N TRP A 392 3.61 -6.37 4.15
CA TRP A 392 4.29 -7.16 3.11
C TRP A 392 5.18 -8.26 3.69
N ARG A 393 5.86 -8.03 4.82
CA ARG A 393 6.67 -9.07 5.47
C ARG A 393 5.83 -10.24 5.97
N GLU A 394 4.57 -10.01 6.35
CA GLU A 394 3.62 -11.09 6.67
C GLU A 394 3.14 -11.83 5.43
N ILE A 395 2.88 -11.11 4.33
CA ILE A 395 2.57 -11.70 3.03
C ILE A 395 3.71 -12.60 2.59
N GLU A 396 4.96 -12.10 2.63
CA GLU A 396 6.17 -12.82 2.24
C GLU A 396 6.36 -14.12 3.05
N ARG A 397 6.12 -14.09 4.36
CA ARG A 397 6.11 -15.32 5.20
C ARG A 397 5.08 -16.33 4.73
N ASN A 398 3.94 -15.88 4.19
CA ASN A 398 2.87 -16.72 3.68
C ASN A 398 3.00 -17.10 2.20
N LEU A 399 4.03 -16.59 1.50
CA LEU A 399 4.48 -17.09 0.19
C LEU A 399 5.40 -18.30 0.34
N ALA A 400 6.06 -18.47 1.49
CA ALA A 400 6.97 -19.58 1.76
C ALA A 400 6.21 -20.93 1.78
N PRO A 401 6.87 -22.06 1.44
CA PRO A 401 6.23 -23.39 1.41
C PRO A 401 5.39 -23.67 2.65
N GLY A 402 4.12 -24.03 2.47
CA GLY A 402 3.15 -24.23 3.56
C GLY A 402 2.25 -23.02 3.85
N GLY A 403 2.57 -21.84 3.33
CA GLY A 403 1.71 -20.64 3.37
C GLY A 403 0.58 -20.67 2.33
N VAL A 404 -0.47 -19.89 2.59
CA VAL A 404 -1.75 -19.89 1.83
C VAL A 404 -1.88 -18.79 0.79
N CYS A 405 -0.95 -17.83 0.77
CA CYS A 405 -1.10 -16.59 0.01
C CYS A 405 -0.41 -16.66 -1.35
N LEU A 406 -1.02 -16.04 -2.38
CA LEU A 406 -0.43 -15.85 -3.72
C LEU A 406 0.28 -14.50 -3.87
N GLY A 407 0.22 -13.65 -2.85
CA GLY A 407 0.64 -12.25 -2.88
C GLY A 407 -0.54 -11.32 -2.66
N GLY A 408 -0.44 -10.09 -3.15
CA GLY A 408 -1.48 -9.11 -2.95
C GLY A 408 -1.37 -7.88 -3.85
N THR A 409 -2.44 -7.10 -3.87
CA THR A 409 -2.52 -5.81 -4.52
C THR A 409 -2.69 -4.71 -3.49
N VAL A 410 -1.66 -3.86 -3.35
CA VAL A 410 -1.69 -2.74 -2.40
C VAL A 410 -2.79 -1.77 -2.84
N PHE A 411 -3.65 -1.39 -1.92
CA PHE A 411 -4.65 -0.35 -2.11
C PHE A 411 -4.02 0.98 -1.63
N GLU A 412 -3.75 1.94 -2.52
CA GLU A 412 -3.90 1.85 -3.98
C GLU A 412 -2.83 2.63 -4.76
N TRP A 413 -2.87 2.57 -6.11
CA TRP A 413 -1.89 3.25 -6.94
C TRP A 413 -1.89 4.77 -6.73
N SER A 414 -3.07 5.39 -6.73
CA SER A 414 -3.20 6.84 -6.57
C SER A 414 -4.43 7.19 -5.77
N ASP A 415 -4.32 8.26 -4.99
CA ASP A 415 -5.40 8.87 -4.23
C ASP A 415 -6.75 8.92 -4.95
N GLU A 416 -7.82 8.59 -4.22
CA GLU A 416 -9.20 8.63 -4.70
C GLU A 416 -9.92 9.93 -4.27
N TRP A 417 -9.43 11.09 -4.75
CA TRP A 417 -9.93 12.47 -4.52
C TRP A 417 -11.43 12.70 -4.71
N TRP A 418 -12.16 11.73 -5.25
CA TRP A 418 -13.57 11.81 -5.57
C TRP A 418 -14.46 11.13 -4.52
N LYS A 419 -13.87 10.40 -3.56
CA LYS A 419 -14.61 9.57 -2.59
C LYS A 419 -15.35 10.38 -1.54
N ALA A 420 -14.85 11.55 -1.14
CA ALA A 420 -15.56 12.47 -0.25
C ALA A 420 -16.50 13.43 -1.00
N GLY A 421 -16.45 13.44 -2.34
CA GLY A 421 -17.40 14.16 -3.20
C GLY A 421 -16.90 15.51 -3.72
N LEU A 422 -15.70 15.96 -3.31
CA LEU A 422 -15.02 17.14 -3.85
C LEU A 422 -13.83 16.73 -4.75
N PRO A 423 -14.06 16.36 -6.02
CA PRO A 423 -13.02 15.79 -6.89
C PRO A 423 -11.82 16.72 -7.15
N SER A 424 -11.91 18.01 -6.81
CA SER A 424 -10.88 19.02 -7.04
C SER A 424 -10.05 19.38 -5.81
N SER A 425 -10.30 18.76 -4.65
CA SER A 425 -9.60 19.07 -3.41
C SER A 425 -9.62 17.88 -2.46
N HIS A 426 -8.48 17.52 -1.89
CA HIS A 426 -8.44 16.55 -0.80
C HIS A 426 -9.26 17.04 0.38
N GLU A 427 -10.11 16.15 0.88
CA GLU A 427 -10.78 16.29 2.15
C GLU A 427 -9.99 15.58 3.25
N ALA A 428 -9.96 16.19 4.43
CA ALA A 428 -9.34 15.61 5.63
C ALA A 428 -10.34 14.80 6.48
N THR A 429 -11.60 14.69 6.03
CA THR A 429 -12.66 14.02 6.77
C THR A 429 -12.55 12.51 6.58
N SER A 430 -12.40 11.78 7.67
CA SER A 430 -12.49 10.32 7.67
C SER A 430 -13.81 9.83 7.08
N GLN A 431 -13.76 8.85 6.16
CA GLN A 431 -14.98 8.17 5.70
C GLN A 431 -15.40 7.05 6.67
N TRP A 432 -14.46 6.47 7.43
CA TRP A 432 -14.75 5.40 8.40
C TRP A 432 -13.63 5.23 9.43
N GLN A 433 -13.97 4.63 10.58
CA GLN A 433 -13.03 4.45 11.69
C GLN A 433 -12.50 3.02 11.83
N ASN A 434 -11.21 2.86 12.11
CA ASN A 434 -10.55 1.58 12.37
C ASN A 434 -9.58 1.63 13.55
N PRO A 435 -9.94 1.10 14.74
CA PRO A 435 -9.11 1.20 15.93
C PRO A 435 -7.81 0.38 15.87
N ASN A 436 -7.59 -0.43 14.83
CA ASN A 436 -6.35 -1.19 14.65
C ASN A 436 -5.24 -0.36 13.96
N TYR A 437 -5.55 0.87 13.55
CA TYR A 437 -4.60 1.81 12.98
C TYR A 437 -4.21 2.87 14.01
N ASP A 438 -2.93 3.32 13.96
CA ASP A 438 -2.39 4.35 14.86
C ASP A 438 -3.18 5.66 14.69
N ASP A 439 -3.61 5.95 13.46
CA ASP A 439 -4.71 6.86 13.17
C ASP A 439 -5.97 6.06 12.85
N PRO A 440 -7.00 6.05 13.71
CA PRO A 440 -8.20 5.30 13.43
C PRO A 440 -9.06 5.96 12.35
N ASN A 441 -8.73 7.16 11.87
CA ASN A 441 -9.53 7.91 10.91
C ASN A 441 -9.12 7.60 9.46
N MET A 442 -9.62 6.48 8.92
CA MET A 442 -9.29 6.07 7.56
C MET A 442 -9.85 7.05 6.53
N ASN A 443 -8.96 7.54 5.65
CA ASN A 443 -9.27 8.50 4.61
C ASN A 443 -8.94 7.99 3.19
N GLU A 444 -9.92 7.43 2.49
CA GLU A 444 -9.84 6.91 1.10
C GLU A 444 -9.21 7.88 0.10
N GLU A 445 -9.31 9.20 0.30
CA GLU A 445 -8.69 10.16 -0.60
C GLU A 445 -7.15 10.23 -0.48
N TRP A 446 -6.56 9.55 0.50
CA TRP A 446 -5.12 9.55 0.80
C TRP A 446 -4.46 8.16 0.73
N TRP A 447 -5.12 7.16 0.12
CA TRP A 447 -4.60 5.78 0.03
C TRP A 447 -3.53 5.57 -1.03
N GLY A 448 -3.31 6.53 -1.91
CA GLY A 448 -2.33 6.38 -2.97
C GLY A 448 -0.95 6.09 -2.40
N ILE A 449 -0.25 5.11 -2.96
CA ILE A 449 1.21 5.02 -2.82
C ILE A 449 1.90 6.06 -3.71
N THR A 450 1.13 6.73 -4.58
CA THR A 450 1.52 7.93 -5.31
C THR A 450 0.48 9.03 -5.10
N ALA A 451 0.94 10.27 -4.93
CA ALA A 451 0.11 11.45 -5.02
C ALA A 451 -0.05 11.88 -6.49
N VAL A 452 -1.00 12.78 -6.78
CA VAL A 452 -1.20 13.35 -8.11
C VAL A 452 -0.99 14.86 -8.05
N SER A 453 -0.03 15.40 -8.81
CA SER A 453 0.20 16.85 -8.79
C SER A 453 -1.03 17.58 -9.35
N ALA A 454 -1.49 18.60 -8.62
CA ALA A 454 -2.67 19.38 -8.99
C ALA A 454 -2.58 19.93 -10.43
N GLY A 455 -3.58 19.59 -11.26
CA GLY A 455 -3.66 20.04 -12.65
C GLY A 455 -2.80 19.28 -13.65
N THR A 456 -2.24 18.12 -13.27
CA THR A 456 -1.45 17.26 -14.16
C THR A 456 -1.88 15.77 -14.08
N TYR A 457 -1.39 14.94 -15.00
CA TYR A 457 -1.46 13.46 -14.92
C TYR A 457 -0.24 12.85 -14.24
N MET A 458 0.69 13.68 -13.76
CA MET A 458 1.96 13.20 -13.22
C MET A 458 1.77 12.65 -11.81
N LYS A 459 2.34 11.47 -11.59
CA LYS A 459 2.39 10.84 -10.27
C LYS A 459 3.62 11.32 -9.51
N GLU A 460 3.42 11.57 -8.23
CA GLU A 460 4.46 11.87 -7.25
C GLU A 460 4.57 10.67 -6.31
N PRO A 461 5.55 9.77 -6.49
CA PRO A 461 5.66 8.58 -5.66
C PRO A 461 5.93 8.92 -4.18
N ARG A 462 5.15 8.34 -3.27
CA ARG A 462 5.33 8.50 -1.81
C ARG A 462 6.42 7.56 -1.28
N MET A 463 6.80 7.71 -0.01
CA MET A 463 7.69 6.75 0.68
C MET A 463 7.23 5.28 0.57
N ALA A 464 5.92 5.05 0.54
CA ALA A 464 5.32 3.73 0.33
C ALA A 464 5.77 3.07 -0.98
N TYR A 465 5.76 3.82 -2.09
CA TYR A 465 6.23 3.34 -3.40
C TYR A 465 7.69 2.86 -3.34
N TYR A 466 8.59 3.66 -2.76
CA TYR A 466 10.01 3.28 -2.67
C TYR A 466 10.25 2.12 -1.69
N THR A 467 9.43 2.03 -0.63
CA THR A 467 9.45 0.90 0.29
C THR A 467 9.06 -0.38 -0.41
N LEU A 468 8.00 -0.36 -1.22
CA LEU A 468 7.62 -1.50 -2.06
C LEU A 468 8.71 -1.82 -3.09
N ALA A 469 9.33 -0.81 -3.70
CA ALA A 469 10.43 -1.01 -4.62
C ALA A 469 11.62 -1.76 -4.01
N ASP A 470 12.02 -1.40 -2.79
CA ASP A 470 13.06 -2.13 -2.05
C ASP A 470 12.63 -3.59 -1.77
N LEU A 471 11.40 -3.78 -1.28
CA LEU A 471 10.86 -5.10 -0.94
C LEU A 471 10.66 -6.01 -2.16
N TRP A 472 10.38 -5.43 -3.33
CA TRP A 472 10.07 -6.15 -4.56
C TRP A 472 11.25 -6.27 -5.52
N GLY A 473 12.41 -5.68 -5.17
CA GLY A 473 13.59 -5.66 -6.03
C GLY A 473 13.40 -4.78 -7.26
N GLY A 474 12.57 -3.74 -7.14
CA GLY A 474 12.40 -2.69 -8.15
C GLY A 474 13.67 -1.84 -8.31
N THR A 475 13.72 -1.11 -9.41
CA THR A 475 14.81 -0.18 -9.74
C THR A 475 14.23 1.17 -10.13
N PRO A 476 13.53 1.86 -9.22
CA PRO A 476 12.93 3.16 -9.53
C PRO A 476 14.03 4.19 -9.75
N THR A 477 13.69 5.22 -10.52
CA THR A 477 14.49 6.44 -10.60
C THR A 477 14.85 6.91 -9.18
N SER A 478 16.13 7.26 -8.98
CA SER A 478 16.68 7.61 -7.66
C SER A 478 15.89 8.73 -6.97
N TYR A 479 15.64 8.62 -5.66
CA TYR A 479 14.89 9.63 -4.88
C TYR A 479 15.40 9.71 -3.44
N PHE A 480 14.98 10.74 -2.69
CA PHE A 480 15.21 10.83 -1.24
C PHE A 480 13.96 11.34 -0.53
N THR A 481 13.76 10.95 0.72
CA THR A 481 12.65 11.40 1.55
C THR A 481 13.14 12.14 2.80
N VAL A 482 12.32 13.03 3.34
CA VAL A 482 12.57 13.71 4.62
C VAL A 482 11.46 13.37 5.61
N SER A 483 11.82 12.97 6.83
CA SER A 483 10.87 12.73 7.93
C SER A 483 11.34 13.40 9.22
N VAL A 484 10.42 13.66 10.15
CA VAL A 484 10.68 14.26 11.46
C VAL A 484 10.07 13.40 12.57
N SER A 485 10.81 13.22 13.67
CA SER A 485 10.37 12.47 14.85
C SER A 485 10.71 13.21 16.14
N PRO A 486 9.72 13.43 17.04
CA PRO A 486 8.28 13.18 16.83
C PRO A 486 7.67 14.12 15.77
N SER A 487 6.54 13.74 15.17
CA SER A 487 5.79 14.57 14.19
C SER A 487 4.87 15.61 14.84
N SER A 488 4.69 15.53 16.16
CA SER A 488 4.02 16.53 16.99
C SER A 488 4.82 16.80 18.26
N LEU A 489 4.86 18.05 18.69
CA LEU A 489 5.64 18.50 19.83
C LEU A 489 4.94 19.67 20.53
N MET A 490 4.82 19.58 21.85
CA MET A 490 4.48 20.72 22.69
C MET A 490 5.75 21.39 23.25
N LEU A 491 5.85 22.71 23.12
CA LEU A 491 7.00 23.47 23.62
C LEU A 491 6.54 24.77 24.29
N CYS A 492 6.83 24.93 25.58
CA CYS A 492 6.45 26.13 26.32
C CYS A 492 7.15 27.40 25.79
N PRO A 493 6.50 28.57 25.89
CA PRO A 493 7.11 29.85 25.56
C PRO A 493 8.45 30.07 26.28
N GLY A 494 9.43 30.65 25.59
CA GLY A 494 10.78 30.90 26.13
C GLY A 494 11.67 29.65 26.24
N LYS A 495 11.25 28.49 25.70
CA LYS A 495 12.01 27.23 25.75
C LYS A 495 12.63 26.87 24.40
N SER A 496 13.54 25.90 24.45
CA SER A 496 14.14 25.28 23.27
C SER A 496 14.21 23.78 23.42
N THR A 497 14.05 23.05 22.31
CA THR A 497 14.24 21.59 22.27
C THR A 497 14.86 21.17 20.94
N VAL A 498 15.18 19.89 20.81
CA VAL A 498 15.73 19.28 19.60
C VAL A 498 14.85 18.12 19.19
N VAL A 499 14.45 18.07 17.92
CA VAL A 499 13.79 16.91 17.29
C VAL A 499 14.70 16.33 16.21
N GLN A 500 14.50 15.05 15.88
CA GLN A 500 15.32 14.37 14.87
C GLN A 500 14.64 14.46 13.51
N VAL A 501 15.40 14.90 12.50
CA VAL A 501 15.03 14.82 11.09
C VAL A 501 15.86 13.74 10.43
N THR A 502 15.22 12.88 9.63
CA THR A 502 15.90 11.81 8.89
C THR A 502 15.72 12.03 7.40
N VAL A 503 16.83 12.04 6.67
CA VAL A 503 16.85 11.98 5.21
C VAL A 503 17.20 10.56 4.79
N SER A 504 16.36 9.92 3.97
CA SER A 504 16.56 8.55 3.48
C SER A 504 16.66 8.54 1.96
N ALA A 505 17.71 7.92 1.41
CA ALA A 505 17.94 7.83 -0.03
C ALA A 505 17.55 6.47 -0.59
N PHE A 506 16.92 6.48 -1.76
CA PHE A 506 16.41 5.30 -2.46
C PHE A 506 16.88 5.27 -3.92
N GLY A 507 16.85 4.08 -4.54
CA GLY A 507 17.15 3.92 -5.97
C GLY A 507 18.56 4.39 -6.39
N GLY A 508 19.52 4.40 -5.47
CA GLY A 508 20.89 4.87 -5.74
C GLY A 508 21.06 6.38 -5.75
N TYR A 509 20.12 7.14 -5.17
CA TYR A 509 20.27 8.59 -5.02
C TYR A 509 21.55 8.93 -4.26
N SER A 510 22.35 9.85 -4.81
CA SER A 510 23.71 10.14 -4.32
C SER A 510 24.01 11.63 -4.18
N GLU A 511 23.09 12.50 -4.61
CA GLU A 511 23.26 13.93 -4.48
C GLU A 511 23.16 14.36 -3.00
N THR A 512 23.72 15.53 -2.70
CA THR A 512 23.58 16.14 -1.38
C THR A 512 22.17 16.69 -1.22
N VAL A 513 21.57 16.53 -0.03
CA VAL A 513 20.26 17.11 0.31
C VAL A 513 20.46 18.21 1.34
N GLU A 514 19.95 19.40 1.03
CA GLU A 514 19.91 20.57 1.92
C GLU A 514 18.56 20.65 2.63
N LEU A 515 18.56 20.93 3.94
CA LEU A 515 17.35 21.05 4.75
C LEU A 515 17.03 22.51 5.04
N MET A 516 15.75 22.84 4.91
CA MET A 516 15.19 24.14 5.30
C MET A 516 13.84 23.95 6.00
N ALA A 517 13.38 24.97 6.71
CA ALA A 517 12.07 24.99 7.36
C ALA A 517 11.24 26.15 6.82
N SER A 518 9.95 25.90 6.62
CA SER A 518 8.94 26.91 6.31
C SER A 518 7.73 26.77 7.24
N GLY A 519 6.78 27.70 7.20
CA GLY A 519 5.65 27.73 8.15
C GLY A 519 6.04 28.09 9.59
N VAL A 520 7.29 28.48 9.83
CA VAL A 520 7.79 28.87 11.16
C VAL A 520 7.11 30.17 11.60
N PRO A 521 6.37 30.19 12.72
CA PRO A 521 5.67 31.40 13.17
C PRO A 521 6.64 32.46 13.69
N SER A 522 6.19 33.71 13.71
CA SER A 522 6.96 34.82 14.28
C SER A 522 7.31 34.54 15.75
N GLY A 523 8.59 34.72 16.11
CA GLY A 523 9.10 34.42 17.45
C GLY A 523 9.50 32.96 17.67
N VAL A 524 9.50 32.12 16.62
CA VAL A 524 10.11 30.78 16.64
C VAL A 524 11.30 30.74 15.70
N THR A 525 12.39 30.10 16.13
CA THR A 525 13.56 29.83 15.27
C THR A 525 13.80 28.33 15.13
N VAL A 526 14.27 27.95 13.94
CA VAL A 526 14.60 26.56 13.58
C VAL A 526 16.02 26.53 13.01
N GLU A 527 16.84 25.63 13.53
CA GLU A 527 18.21 25.41 13.04
C GLU A 527 18.48 23.91 12.86
N PHE A 528 19.08 23.53 11.73
CA PHE A 528 19.45 22.14 11.41
C PHE A 528 20.94 21.89 11.65
N SER A 529 21.28 20.76 12.24
CA SER A 529 22.67 20.33 12.45
C SER A 529 22.85 18.82 12.20
N PRO A 530 23.45 18.41 11.06
CA PRO A 530 23.88 19.24 9.93
C PRO A 530 22.70 19.76 9.09
N SER A 531 22.86 20.93 8.45
CA SER A 531 21.84 21.49 7.53
C SER A 531 21.86 20.89 6.12
N ALA A 532 22.86 20.08 5.80
CA ALA A 532 22.96 19.32 4.56
C ALA A 532 23.79 18.06 4.76
N GLY A 533 23.53 17.03 3.97
CA GLY A 533 24.24 15.75 4.05
C GLY A 533 24.02 14.89 2.80
N SER A 534 24.74 13.78 2.69
CA SER A 534 24.74 12.95 1.48
C SER A 534 24.65 11.46 1.81
N PRO A 535 23.79 10.70 1.11
CA PRO A 535 22.42 11.05 0.71
C PRO A 535 21.40 10.58 1.76
N THR A 536 21.84 9.75 2.72
CA THR A 536 21.09 9.33 3.90
C THR A 536 21.80 9.84 5.13
N PHE A 537 21.13 10.65 5.94
CA PHE A 537 21.70 11.21 7.17
C PHE A 537 20.58 11.64 8.13
N THR A 538 20.93 11.76 9.40
CA THR A 538 20.07 12.39 10.40
C THR A 538 20.54 13.80 10.68
N SER A 539 19.61 14.73 10.87
CA SER A 539 19.84 16.09 11.31
C SER A 539 19.10 16.38 12.61
N ASN A 540 19.77 17.07 13.53
CA ASN A 540 19.12 17.62 14.71
C ASN A 540 18.46 18.95 14.33
N MET A 541 17.14 19.03 14.42
CA MET A 541 16.36 20.25 14.24
C MET A 541 16.13 20.89 15.62
N THR A 542 16.84 21.99 15.88
CA THR A 542 16.70 22.76 17.12
C THR A 542 15.59 23.78 16.95
N LEU A 543 14.58 23.73 17.82
CA LEU A 543 13.49 24.70 17.90
C LEU A 543 13.70 25.62 19.09
N ARG A 544 13.50 26.93 18.92
CA ARG A 544 13.48 27.90 20.03
C ARG A 544 12.24 28.77 19.93
N VAL A 545 11.55 28.98 21.04
CA VAL A 545 10.31 29.75 21.12
C VAL A 545 10.55 30.97 22.01
N GLU A 546 10.18 32.16 21.54
CA GLU A 546 10.22 33.40 22.32
C GLU A 546 9.12 33.42 23.40
N ALA A 547 9.20 34.38 24.33
CA ALA A 547 8.37 34.37 25.53
C ALA A 547 6.87 34.68 25.31
N GLU A 548 6.49 35.23 24.14
CA GLU A 548 5.11 35.69 23.85
C GLU A 548 4.51 35.05 22.59
N VAL A 549 4.91 33.82 22.27
CA VAL A 549 4.33 33.03 21.16
C VAL A 549 3.37 32.00 21.74
N TYR A 550 2.21 31.82 21.11
CA TYR A 550 1.17 30.88 21.56
C TYR A 550 0.34 30.39 20.38
N GLY A 551 -0.03 29.11 20.36
CA GLY A 551 -0.89 28.52 19.34
C GLY A 551 -0.41 27.18 18.83
N ARG A 552 -1.16 26.60 17.90
CA ARG A 552 -0.82 25.39 17.17
C ARG A 552 -0.36 25.78 15.76
N TYR A 553 0.81 25.28 15.36
CA TYR A 553 1.45 25.63 14.10
C TYR A 553 1.95 24.37 13.39
N THR A 554 1.93 24.38 12.06
CA THR A 554 2.56 23.35 11.24
C THR A 554 3.84 23.91 10.64
N ILE A 555 4.99 23.37 11.06
CA ILE A 555 6.31 23.68 10.50
C ILE A 555 6.62 22.65 9.43
N THR A 556 6.83 23.08 8.19
CA THR A 556 7.22 22.18 7.10
C THR A 556 8.74 22.11 7.02
N VAL A 557 9.30 20.91 7.15
CA VAL A 557 10.72 20.62 6.89
C VAL A 557 10.85 20.20 5.43
N LEU A 558 11.59 20.98 4.63
CA LEU A 558 11.83 20.74 3.22
C LEU A 558 13.29 20.31 3.00
N GLY A 559 13.49 19.18 2.34
CA GLY A 559 14.77 18.77 1.78
C GLY A 559 14.85 19.06 0.29
N THR A 560 15.94 19.65 -0.16
CA THR A 560 16.23 19.92 -1.58
C THR A 560 17.51 19.21 -1.99
N GLY A 561 17.39 18.32 -2.95
CA GLY A 561 18.48 17.62 -3.58
C GLY A 561 19.35 18.51 -4.46
N GLY A 562 20.62 18.16 -4.63
CA GLY A 562 21.54 18.84 -5.55
C GLY A 562 21.08 18.84 -7.02
N ASP A 563 20.16 17.93 -7.36
CA ASP A 563 19.49 17.84 -8.66
C ASP A 563 18.16 18.61 -8.73
N GLY A 564 17.78 19.32 -7.67
CA GLY A 564 16.58 20.15 -7.58
C GLY A 564 15.31 19.39 -7.20
N ARG A 565 15.37 18.07 -6.96
CA ARG A 565 14.22 17.32 -6.41
C ARG A 565 13.98 17.72 -4.96
N THR A 566 12.73 17.68 -4.52
CA THR A 566 12.36 18.02 -3.15
C THR A 566 11.56 16.91 -2.46
N SER A 567 11.65 16.87 -1.13
CA SER A 567 10.79 16.07 -0.25
C SER A 567 10.53 16.86 1.02
N GLU A 568 9.31 16.82 1.55
CA GLU A 568 8.93 17.56 2.75
C GLU A 568 8.14 16.71 3.75
N CYS A 569 8.14 17.14 5.02
CA CYS A 569 7.28 16.61 6.07
C CYS A 569 6.84 17.72 7.03
N GLY A 570 5.73 17.50 7.75
CA GLY A 570 5.19 18.42 8.74
C GLY A 570 5.59 18.08 10.17
N LEU A 571 5.90 19.10 10.97
CA LEU A 571 5.98 19.05 12.44
C LEU A 571 4.88 19.93 13.02
N ILE A 572 4.00 19.37 13.86
CA ILE A 572 3.03 20.16 14.61
C ILE A 572 3.68 20.68 15.88
N LEU A 573 3.76 22.00 15.99
CA LEU A 573 4.25 22.69 17.17
C LEU A 573 3.09 23.30 17.95
N VAL A 574 2.85 22.81 19.15
CA VAL A 574 1.89 23.37 20.10
C VAL A 574 2.61 24.22 21.14
N ILE A 575 2.29 25.51 21.19
CA ILE A 575 2.84 26.45 22.16
C ILE A 575 1.71 26.89 23.10
N PRO A 576 1.65 26.35 24.32
CA PRO A 576 0.53 26.59 25.22
C PRO A 576 0.53 28.02 25.76
N SER A 577 -0.65 28.64 25.80
CA SER A 577 -0.81 29.91 26.54
C SER A 577 -0.83 29.65 28.04
N ALA A 578 -0.30 30.59 28.82
CA ALA A 578 -0.39 30.54 30.29
C ALA A 578 -1.85 30.56 30.81
N ALA A 579 -2.83 30.68 29.92
CA ALA A 579 -4.25 30.68 30.22
C ALA A 579 -5.05 30.00 29.08
N SER A 580 -4.84 28.71 28.84
CA SER A 580 -5.82 27.93 28.07
C SER A 580 -5.92 26.52 28.61
N SER A 581 -7.14 26.22 29.04
CA SER A 581 -7.75 24.90 29.13
C SER A 581 -7.19 23.91 28.12
N GLU A 582 -6.57 22.85 28.60
CA GLU A 582 -6.82 21.45 28.22
C GLU A 582 -5.73 20.62 28.90
N VAL A 583 -6.18 19.77 29.82
CA VAL A 583 -5.51 18.59 30.38
C VAL A 583 -3.97 18.56 30.29
N TYR A 584 -3.28 18.67 31.43
CA TYR A 584 -1.85 18.41 31.52
C TYR A 584 -1.59 16.90 31.65
N ASN A 585 -1.26 16.26 30.53
CA ASN A 585 -0.88 14.84 30.50
C ASN A 585 0.52 14.67 31.10
N VAL A 586 0.59 13.95 32.21
CA VAL A 586 1.84 13.59 32.89
C VAL A 586 2.42 12.29 32.33
N TYR A 587 1.55 11.38 31.88
CA TYR A 587 1.90 10.14 31.18
C TYR A 587 0.73 9.68 30.28
N SER A 588 1.03 9.27 29.05
CA SER A 588 0.14 8.58 28.10
C SER A 588 0.93 7.55 27.28
N ASP A 589 0.25 6.80 26.41
CA ASP A 589 0.88 5.83 25.50
C ASP A 589 1.87 6.44 24.49
N GLU A 590 1.85 7.76 24.31
CA GLU A 590 2.83 8.53 23.54
C GLU A 590 4.19 8.66 24.26
N GLY A 591 4.28 8.24 25.52
CA GLY A 591 5.48 8.35 26.34
C GLY A 591 5.35 9.38 27.46
N ILE A 592 6.44 9.55 28.19
CA ILE A 592 6.58 10.64 29.15
C ILE A 592 7.14 11.84 28.40
N PRO A 593 6.69 13.08 28.72
CA PRO A 593 7.31 14.29 28.21
C PRO A 593 8.84 14.23 28.35
N SER A 594 9.57 14.68 27.34
CA SER A 594 11.05 14.55 27.26
C SER A 594 11.84 15.18 28.42
N ASP A 595 11.18 16.00 29.25
CA ASP A 595 11.70 16.64 30.46
C ASP A 595 11.28 15.95 31.78
N GLY A 596 10.51 14.86 31.71
CA GLY A 596 10.14 14.01 32.84
C GLY A 596 11.09 12.83 33.03
N GLU A 597 11.63 12.65 34.24
CA GLU A 597 12.31 11.41 34.62
C GLU A 597 11.37 10.50 35.43
N VAL A 598 11.34 9.21 35.06
CA VAL A 598 10.67 8.17 35.85
C VAL A 598 11.55 7.78 37.02
N TRP A 599 11.06 8.00 38.23
CA TRP A 599 11.64 7.37 39.42
C TRP A 599 10.76 6.20 39.84
N THR A 600 11.19 5.00 39.49
CA THR A 600 10.67 3.79 40.14
C THR A 600 11.42 3.62 41.46
N TRP A 601 10.72 3.70 42.59
CA TRP A 601 11.26 3.15 43.82
C TRP A 601 11.03 1.63 43.79
N SER A 602 11.76 0.96 42.91
CA SER A 602 11.96 -0.48 42.98
C SER A 602 13.15 -0.74 43.89
N GLY A 603 13.20 -1.89 44.54
CA GLY A 603 14.35 -2.31 45.34
C GLY A 603 15.61 -2.57 44.51
N ALA A 604 15.97 -1.72 43.54
CA ALA A 604 17.19 -1.84 42.75
C ALA A 604 18.46 -1.72 43.62
N ASP A 605 18.41 -0.94 44.71
CA ASP A 605 19.42 -0.93 45.77
C ASP A 605 19.51 -2.27 46.55
N TRP A 606 18.60 -3.22 46.26
CA TRP A 606 18.41 -4.51 46.94
C TRP A 606 18.31 -5.70 45.97
N GLY A 607 18.62 -5.51 44.67
CA GLY A 607 18.75 -6.60 43.69
C GLY A 607 17.47 -7.05 42.95
N MET A 608 16.45 -6.20 42.80
CA MET A 608 15.23 -6.49 42.01
C MET A 608 15.18 -5.73 40.68
N GLU A 609 14.45 -6.26 39.68
CA GLU A 609 14.23 -5.62 38.37
C GLU A 609 13.41 -4.32 38.51
N LYS A 610 13.77 -3.30 37.72
CA LYS A 610 13.05 -2.01 37.67
C LYS A 610 11.66 -2.24 37.02
N GLY A 611 10.65 -1.47 37.44
CA GLY A 611 9.37 -1.43 36.71
C GLY A 611 9.61 -1.00 35.26
N THR A 612 8.92 -1.64 34.31
CA THR A 612 9.15 -1.42 32.88
C THR A 612 7.99 -0.69 32.23
N PHE A 613 8.31 0.11 31.21
CA PHE A 613 7.39 0.95 30.43
C PHE A 613 6.67 0.15 29.32
N ASP A 614 7.08 -1.10 29.10
CA ASP A 614 6.68 -1.97 28.00
C ASP A 614 5.84 -3.15 28.48
N GLY A 615 5.10 -3.00 29.58
CA GLY A 615 4.27 -4.06 30.15
C GLY A 615 3.17 -4.51 29.19
N GLU A 616 3.51 -5.30 28.17
CA GLU A 616 2.58 -5.95 27.26
C GLU A 616 1.69 -6.86 28.10
N TYR A 617 0.41 -6.51 28.21
CA TYR A 617 -0.56 -7.29 28.97
C TYR A 617 -1.52 -8.04 28.04
N ALA A 618 -1.45 -9.37 28.09
CA ALA A 618 -2.15 -10.29 27.20
C ALA A 618 -3.63 -10.58 27.55
N GLY A 619 -4.36 -9.69 28.23
CA GLY A 619 -5.77 -9.98 28.56
C GLY A 619 -6.58 -8.80 29.09
N GLU A 620 -7.43 -8.22 28.22
CA GLU A 620 -8.31 -7.05 28.45
C GLU A 620 -7.56 -5.70 28.39
N ASN A 621 -7.76 -5.01 27.27
CA ASN A 621 -7.03 -3.82 26.82
C ASN A 621 -7.09 -2.66 27.84
N ALA A 622 -5.97 -1.94 27.98
CA ALA A 622 -5.95 -0.64 28.63
C ALA A 622 -6.80 0.37 27.81
N PRO A 623 -7.38 1.40 28.45
CA PRO A 623 -8.28 2.35 27.78
C PRO A 623 -7.61 3.26 26.74
N GLU A 624 -6.27 3.43 26.74
CA GLU A 624 -5.53 4.25 25.76
C GLU A 624 -4.74 3.43 24.71
N GLY A 625 -4.34 2.16 24.97
CA GLY A 625 -3.83 1.24 23.95
C GLY A 625 -2.40 0.71 24.13
N ILE A 626 -2.30 -0.63 24.25
CA ILE A 626 -1.10 -1.51 24.23
C ILE A 626 -0.06 -1.33 25.37
N LYS A 627 0.29 -0.10 25.78
CA LYS A 627 1.31 0.13 26.81
C LYS A 627 0.68 0.54 28.14
N CYS A 628 1.39 0.25 29.22
CA CYS A 628 1.02 0.71 30.56
C CYS A 628 2.23 0.64 31.46
N PHE A 629 2.22 1.38 32.56
CA PHE A 629 3.22 1.18 33.60
C PHE A 629 2.90 -0.06 34.43
N MET A 630 3.78 -1.07 34.35
CA MET A 630 3.75 -2.24 35.23
C MET A 630 4.75 -2.05 36.38
N THR A 631 4.29 -2.27 37.62
CA THR A 631 5.17 -2.23 38.80
C THR A 631 4.89 -3.37 39.77
N MET A 632 5.94 -3.90 40.40
CA MET A 632 5.89 -4.99 41.39
C MET A 632 6.36 -4.49 42.76
N SER A 633 5.62 -4.78 43.83
CA SER A 633 6.09 -4.46 45.18
C SER A 633 7.13 -5.42 45.75
N GLY A 634 8.16 -4.90 46.43
CA GLY A 634 9.27 -5.71 46.97
C GLY A 634 8.95 -6.44 48.28
N SER A 635 9.68 -7.50 48.58
CA SER A 635 9.35 -8.51 49.62
C SER A 635 9.75 -8.16 51.07
N GLY A 636 9.76 -6.88 51.47
CA GLY A 636 10.16 -6.45 52.82
C GLY A 636 8.99 -5.97 53.68
N SER A 637 8.91 -6.40 54.94
CA SER A 637 7.95 -5.89 55.92
C SER A 637 8.18 -4.39 56.15
N GLY A 638 7.35 -3.55 55.51
CA GLY A 638 7.41 -2.08 55.57
C GLY A 638 7.74 -1.38 54.25
N ASN A 639 7.96 -2.11 53.16
CA ASN A 639 8.41 -1.53 51.89
C ASN A 639 7.24 -1.34 50.91
N TYR A 640 6.79 -0.10 50.76
CA TYR A 640 5.88 0.32 49.70
C TYR A 640 6.67 0.37 48.39
N ALA A 641 6.28 -0.38 47.35
CA ALA A 641 6.72 -0.01 46.01
C ALA A 641 5.75 1.01 45.44
N GLY A 642 6.32 1.99 44.76
CA GLY A 642 5.55 3.01 44.08
C GLY A 642 6.22 3.55 42.85
N TRP A 643 5.36 4.10 42.02
CA TRP A 643 5.63 4.75 40.76
C TRP A 643 5.31 6.24 40.88
N GLY A 644 6.22 7.13 40.51
CA GLY A 644 6.00 8.57 40.54
C GLY A 644 6.88 9.33 39.56
N VAL A 645 6.39 10.47 39.07
CA VAL A 645 7.16 11.40 38.22
C VAL A 645 7.66 12.56 39.08
N PHE A 646 8.98 12.81 39.03
CA PHE A 646 9.65 13.92 39.71
C PHE A 646 10.39 14.79 38.69
N LEU A 647 10.32 16.11 38.86
CA LEU A 647 11.01 17.07 37.99
C LEU A 647 12.41 17.38 38.54
N ILE A 648 13.53 17.07 37.85
CA ILE A 648 14.89 17.27 38.39
C ILE A 648 15.65 18.47 37.77
N TYR A 649 15.92 19.46 38.65
CA TYR A 649 17.01 20.46 38.75
C TYR A 649 17.66 21.13 37.49
N PRO A 650 17.98 22.46 37.57
CA PRO A 650 18.30 23.19 38.81
C PRO A 650 17.23 24.11 39.45
N SER A 651 17.10 23.93 40.77
CA SER A 651 16.66 24.82 41.87
C SER A 651 15.21 25.32 42.02
N ASN A 652 14.34 25.28 41.02
CA ASN A 652 12.95 25.70 41.22
C ASN A 652 11.88 24.96 40.40
N HIS A 653 12.19 23.79 39.83
CA HIS A 653 11.26 22.99 39.01
C HIS A 653 10.06 22.49 39.82
N THR A 654 9.07 23.37 39.97
CA THR A 654 7.78 23.05 40.54
C THR A 654 6.70 23.33 39.52
N ALA A 655 5.74 22.42 39.40
CA ALA A 655 4.50 22.69 38.68
C ALA A 655 3.57 23.52 39.56
N ASP A 656 2.99 24.55 38.97
CA ASP A 656 1.83 25.23 39.54
C ASP A 656 0.58 24.46 39.13
N LEU A 657 0.07 23.66 40.07
CA LEU A 657 -1.13 22.86 39.86
C LEU A 657 -2.42 23.59 40.31
N SER A 658 -2.36 24.88 40.67
CA SER A 658 -3.53 25.62 41.15
C SER A 658 -4.58 25.88 40.06
N GLY A 659 -4.19 25.78 38.79
CA GLY A 659 -5.10 25.85 37.64
C GLY A 659 -5.84 24.55 37.31
N TYR A 660 -5.59 23.46 38.05
CA TYR A 660 -6.19 22.14 37.79
C TYR A 660 -7.18 21.71 38.88
N SER A 661 -8.34 21.21 38.48
CA SER A 661 -9.40 20.74 39.37
C SER A 661 -9.15 19.36 39.95
N ALA A 662 -8.44 18.47 39.24
CA ALA A 662 -8.19 17.09 39.69
C ALA A 662 -6.96 16.42 39.03
N LEU A 663 -6.47 15.37 39.70
CA LEU A 663 -5.58 14.35 39.14
C LEU A 663 -6.41 13.14 38.72
N SER A 664 -6.33 12.75 37.45
CA SER A 664 -7.03 11.58 36.89
C SER A 664 -6.03 10.56 36.33
N PHE A 665 -6.36 9.28 36.44
CA PHE A 665 -5.59 8.18 35.86
C PHE A 665 -6.41 6.91 35.79
N TRP A 666 -6.10 6.04 34.82
CA TRP A 666 -6.64 4.69 34.75
C TRP A 666 -5.78 3.73 35.57
N VAL A 667 -6.42 2.79 36.23
CA VAL A 667 -5.73 1.80 37.06
C VAL A 667 -6.42 0.44 37.00
N LYS A 668 -5.61 -0.61 37.02
CA LYS A 668 -6.04 -2.00 37.24
C LYS A 668 -5.18 -2.60 38.34
N THR A 669 -5.78 -2.86 39.50
CA THR A 669 -5.05 -3.26 40.70
C THR A 669 -5.85 -4.24 41.55
N PRO A 670 -5.22 -5.31 42.09
CA PRO A 670 -5.87 -6.21 43.04
C PRO A 670 -5.75 -5.75 44.50
N VAL A 671 -5.14 -4.60 44.78
CA VAL A 671 -4.86 -4.10 46.15
C VAL A 671 -5.11 -2.60 46.31
N ASN A 672 -5.24 -2.14 47.57
CA ASN A 672 -5.38 -0.71 47.86
C ASN A 672 -4.11 0.04 47.44
N LEU A 673 -4.31 1.25 46.93
CA LEU A 673 -3.22 2.13 46.52
C LEU A 673 -3.15 3.36 47.42
N LYS A 674 -1.96 3.93 47.54
CA LYS A 674 -1.69 5.20 48.21
C LYS A 674 -1.10 6.16 47.17
N VAL A 675 -1.78 7.28 46.95
CA VAL A 675 -1.41 8.36 46.03
C VAL A 675 -0.86 9.54 46.83
N GLU A 676 0.30 10.06 46.47
CA GLU A 676 1.00 11.13 47.18
C GLU A 676 1.41 12.24 46.21
N VAL A 677 1.29 13.51 46.64
CA VAL A 677 1.94 14.65 45.99
C VAL A 677 2.91 15.30 46.96
N GLN A 678 3.99 15.88 46.44
CA GLN A 678 5.05 16.45 47.25
C GLN A 678 5.46 17.83 46.73
N ASP A 679 5.47 18.83 47.62
CA ASP A 679 5.97 20.15 47.27
C ASP A 679 7.50 20.29 47.45
N ASN A 680 8.05 21.37 46.92
CA ASN A 680 9.48 21.68 47.04
C ASN A 680 9.96 21.99 48.46
N SER A 681 9.05 22.09 49.44
CA SER A 681 9.35 22.23 50.87
C SER A 681 9.29 20.88 51.59
N ASN A 682 9.25 19.78 50.83
CA ASN A 682 9.21 18.41 51.31
C ASN A 682 7.94 18.05 52.11
N ARG A 683 6.87 18.84 51.99
CA ARG A 683 5.56 18.51 52.56
C ARG A 683 4.84 17.55 51.61
N LYS A 684 4.27 16.49 52.17
CA LYS A 684 3.53 15.47 51.43
C LYS A 684 2.05 15.55 51.75
N SER A 685 1.22 15.43 50.73
CA SER A 685 -0.21 15.16 50.90
C SER A 685 -0.53 13.78 50.35
N THR A 686 -1.26 12.98 51.12
CA THR A 686 -1.51 11.56 50.84
C THR A 686 -3.00 11.28 50.74
N LYS A 687 -3.39 10.47 49.75
CA LYS A 687 -4.72 9.90 49.58
C LYS A 687 -4.64 8.39 49.46
N TYR A 688 -5.56 7.72 50.11
CA TYR A 688 -5.69 6.28 50.04
C TYR A 688 -6.88 5.92 49.15
N ILE A 689 -6.64 5.01 48.22
CA ILE A 689 -7.66 4.39 47.36
C ILE A 689 -7.88 2.99 47.93
N SER A 690 -8.98 2.80 48.66
CA SER A 690 -9.31 1.54 49.33
C SER A 690 -10.19 0.64 48.45
N ALA A 691 -9.67 -0.55 48.13
CA ALA A 691 -10.29 -1.81 47.76
C ALA A 691 -11.43 -1.78 46.74
N PHE A 692 -11.12 -2.34 45.56
CA PHE A 692 -12.03 -2.66 44.46
C PHE A 692 -12.61 -1.43 43.78
N GLY A 693 -12.89 -1.55 42.49
CA GLY A 693 -13.91 -0.69 41.93
C GLY A 693 -15.16 -0.70 42.76
N TRP A 694 -16.02 0.26 42.46
CA TRP A 694 -17.37 0.29 42.98
C TRP A 694 -18.14 -1.05 42.82
N ASP A 695 -17.60 -2.04 42.09
CA ASP A 695 -18.16 -3.34 41.72
C ASP A 695 -17.39 -4.63 42.14
N GLY A 696 -16.16 -4.57 42.69
CA GLY A 696 -15.43 -5.79 43.09
C GLY A 696 -14.56 -6.48 42.03
N THR A 697 -14.27 -5.87 40.87
CA THR A 697 -13.54 -6.54 39.76
C THR A 697 -12.10 -6.03 39.58
N ASN A 698 -11.16 -6.90 39.16
CA ASN A 698 -9.77 -6.54 38.78
C ASN A 698 -9.75 -6.07 37.31
N THR A 699 -10.51 -5.03 37.00
CA THR A 699 -10.69 -4.44 35.67
C THR A 699 -10.10 -3.02 35.63
N TRP A 700 -9.95 -2.45 34.44
CA TRP A 700 -9.49 -1.06 34.28
C TRP A 700 -10.54 -0.06 34.73
N GLN A 701 -10.14 0.91 35.54
CA GLN A 701 -11.02 1.94 36.10
C GLN A 701 -10.33 3.29 36.17
N GLU A 702 -11.07 4.36 35.87
CA GLU A 702 -10.57 5.71 36.00
C GLU A 702 -10.76 6.21 37.44
N ILE A 703 -9.68 6.65 38.06
CA ILE A 703 -9.67 7.32 39.35
C ILE A 703 -9.47 8.81 39.11
N THR A 704 -10.30 9.64 39.76
CA THR A 704 -10.16 11.10 39.76
C THR A 704 -10.10 11.61 41.20
N ILE A 705 -9.01 12.29 41.55
CA ILE A 705 -8.77 12.88 42.88
C ILE A 705 -8.81 14.40 42.74
N PRO A 706 -9.83 15.09 43.27
CA PRO A 706 -9.89 16.54 43.24
C PRO A 706 -8.67 17.16 43.93
N THR A 707 -8.11 18.21 43.31
CA THR A 707 -6.93 18.93 43.82
C THR A 707 -7.15 19.46 45.23
N SER A 708 -8.38 19.84 45.56
CA SER A 708 -8.81 20.28 46.89
C SER A 708 -8.61 19.23 48.00
N GLN A 709 -8.47 17.95 47.63
CA GLN A 709 -8.20 16.89 48.59
C GLN A 709 -6.72 16.83 49.01
N PHE A 710 -5.78 17.33 48.20
CA PHE A 710 -4.35 17.34 48.52
C PHE A 710 -3.97 18.44 49.53
N THR A 711 -4.54 18.34 50.73
CA THR A 711 -4.29 19.30 51.81
C THR A 711 -2.90 19.10 52.43
N GLY A 712 -2.21 20.20 52.75
CA GLY A 712 -0.92 20.18 53.46
C GLY A 712 0.33 20.31 52.58
N ALA A 713 0.21 20.14 51.26
CA ALA A 713 1.25 20.50 50.28
C ALA A 713 0.88 21.82 49.58
N ASP A 714 1.87 22.64 49.21
CA ASP A 714 1.64 23.84 48.39
C ASP A 714 1.49 23.45 46.92
N ILE A 715 0.25 23.47 46.45
CA ILE A 715 -0.14 23.04 45.12
C ILE A 715 0.43 23.95 44.01
N THR A 716 0.84 25.17 44.34
CA THR A 716 1.47 26.09 43.37
C THR A 716 2.96 25.75 43.16
N ARG A 717 3.50 24.82 43.95
CA ARG A 717 4.94 24.51 44.03
C ARG A 717 5.21 23.02 44.16
N ILE A 718 4.57 22.20 43.33
CA ILE A 718 4.68 20.74 43.37
C ILE A 718 5.92 20.25 42.64
N PHE A 719 6.76 19.51 43.35
CA PHE A 719 8.00 18.90 42.84
C PHE A 719 7.79 17.43 42.42
N GLY A 720 7.01 16.67 43.20
CA GLY A 720 6.56 15.32 42.85
C GLY A 720 5.12 15.38 42.38
N LEU A 721 4.91 15.35 41.06
CA LEU A 721 3.61 15.52 40.41
C LEU A 721 2.59 14.48 40.88
N PHE A 722 3.03 13.25 41.13
CA PHE A 722 2.30 12.25 41.90
C PHE A 722 3.25 11.09 42.27
N LEU A 723 2.83 10.24 43.21
CA LEU A 723 3.43 8.96 43.54
C LEU A 723 2.31 7.97 43.93
N ILE A 724 2.18 6.87 43.19
CA ILE A 724 1.19 5.80 43.46
C ILE A 724 1.93 4.58 44.00
N THR A 725 1.51 4.08 45.17
CA THR A 725 2.16 2.97 45.87
C THR A 725 1.16 1.88 46.26
N ALA A 726 1.56 0.61 46.15
CA ALA A 726 0.75 -0.51 46.64
C ALA A 726 0.81 -0.62 48.17
N SER A 727 -0.34 -0.87 48.79
CA SER A 727 -0.45 -1.09 50.25
C SER A 727 0.01 -2.47 50.71
N THR A 728 0.13 -3.44 49.78
CA THR A 728 0.55 -4.83 50.05
C THR A 728 1.86 -5.14 49.30
N PRO A 729 2.85 -5.79 49.95
CA PRO A 729 4.07 -6.30 49.30
C PRO A 729 3.79 -7.37 48.22
N ASN A 730 4.72 -7.57 47.28
CA ASN A 730 4.66 -8.55 46.19
C ASN A 730 3.39 -8.52 45.33
N THR A 731 2.84 -7.34 45.07
CA THR A 731 1.64 -7.16 44.26
C THR A 731 1.95 -6.33 43.01
N THR A 732 1.39 -6.77 41.87
CA THR A 732 1.47 -6.05 40.60
C THR A 732 0.23 -5.19 40.42
N PHE A 733 0.42 -3.94 39.99
CA PHE A 733 -0.67 -3.07 39.52
C PHE A 733 -0.25 -2.33 38.26
N TYR A 734 -1.26 -1.90 37.50
CA TYR A 734 -1.10 -1.21 36.22
C TYR A 734 -1.72 0.18 36.30
N VAL A 735 -1.05 1.17 35.72
CA VAL A 735 -1.53 2.56 35.62
C VAL A 735 -1.38 3.04 34.19
N ASP A 736 -2.37 3.81 33.73
CA ASP A 736 -2.43 4.37 32.39
C ASP A 736 -3.02 5.80 32.36
N ASN A 737 -2.69 6.58 31.34
CA ASN A 737 -3.20 7.94 31.05
C ASN A 737 -3.32 8.85 32.28
N VAL A 738 -2.18 9.23 32.87
CA VAL A 738 -2.14 10.07 34.07
C VAL A 738 -2.09 11.54 33.71
N ARG A 739 -3.05 12.30 34.23
CA ARG A 739 -3.24 13.70 33.84
C ARG A 739 -3.78 14.58 34.95
N TRP A 740 -3.42 15.85 34.92
CA TRP A 740 -4.09 16.90 35.67
C TRP A 740 -5.12 17.59 34.78
N SER A 741 -6.40 17.50 35.16
CA SER A 741 -7.51 18.12 34.43
C SER A 741 -7.86 19.48 35.01
N ALA A 742 -8.21 20.44 34.15
CA ALA A 742 -8.65 21.79 34.53
C ALA A 742 -9.96 21.79 35.32
#